data_AF-A0A242U9P3-F1
#
_entry.id   AF-A0A242U9P3-F1
#
_cell.length_a   1.000
_cell.length_b   1.000
_cell.length_c   1.000
_cell.angle_alpha   90.00
_cell.angle_beta   90.00
_cell.angle_gamma   90.00
#
_symmetry.space_group_name_H-M   'P 1'
#
loop_
_entity.id
_entity.type
_entity.pdbx_description
1 polymer ?
#
loop_
_entity_poly.entity_id
_entity_poly.type
_entity_poly.pdbx_seq_one_letter_code
_entity_poly.pdbx_strand_id
1 'polypeptide(L)'
;MAEIIGESNWSPVRQLETHELARGGLNGNMNEQAKALVERTNFLKEKSATKEELATIPRGYFKSYETLAEANLDIANIPLNVTVRVLSIDDGGDWYKKTIDSTELTRSPYDPTTILNEQNSTQIKTYFSEIEKNLDSVGLSFIDSTSRIAGNITPKGGSSLTTSNYTYVFNKAISATKKLKSILFQTQGECEFLIKVFTKSTDKFIYSRTLQKVKSLNVGFNYVTFLESAENTLQPGEYLGISLLTGNSITYELLPQDEVEPLYFNINNPNALEVPIANAGKKARIQIGFYSEIRSNIFSENIQNILNQINDIKDNLIYSEQIYGCKTAPVAGTNANPAQWIIAQEVLESSLLTEFKTFATKSGTLDVCVYSKTADKSFSIKSLKTVNVVPGVNVFSDLKIDVSKGNYLGIRTFDSGLTQYTASTDSTLSFPVYSHSLLTSNTGFSGPTGGYIWQFNFKLQNLNAKEYLTFSLDSLTSQINDLKARAGLVETLIGSKNSPTVGTNANSAQWIIAQSIEKAGKLTQFKTYSTKSGVVDICVYSKSGANNFSVKSKQTVNVVQGANTFSNLNLDVSIGDYLGIKTHDIGLTQYISSSDTTLNFPVYSHANLDATTGFAGPTGGNIWQFNFLIANTLAEQPKKWAGKKYVSFGDSITWYNGRAFVATHVEAGQIAKGYQSYVVDELGCTLDNKGESGWDMTQIYKDRILPYDFSDTYLTTITSGANDCRKGEVARLPSNSVKKGEIAPINSTFDTGSFTGALQASIEHVIASNPACKIVLITPIRGWYNEFNTNNVPNTDAKVLGLMDPFYAQRIKEIGQLYSIPVVDWYNEVGINDLNKSYFIGDDPTTGFTAYELHPNQKGFKKMGELLVPVLKQL
;
A
#
# COMPACT_ATOMS: atom_id res chain seq x y z
N MET A 1 5.58 -53.39 -48.06
CA MET A 1 4.39 -53.36 -47.18
C MET A 1 3.19 -53.17 -48.06
N ALA A 2 2.25 -54.11 -48.03
CA ALA A 2 0.99 -54.04 -48.76
C ALA A 2 0.10 -52.95 -48.14
N GLU A 3 -0.70 -52.29 -48.96
CA GLU A 3 -1.69 -51.29 -48.56
C GLU A 3 -2.67 -51.93 -47.57
N ILE A 4 -2.75 -51.40 -46.34
CA ILE A 4 -3.73 -51.84 -45.34
C ILE A 4 -5.06 -51.18 -45.70
N ILE A 5 -5.88 -51.87 -46.49
CA ILE A 5 -7.27 -51.47 -46.71
C ILE A 5 -8.08 -52.06 -45.55
N GLY A 6 -8.65 -51.20 -44.70
CA GLY A 6 -9.52 -51.66 -43.62
C GLY A 6 -10.83 -52.20 -44.18
N GLU A 7 -11.12 -53.49 -43.96
CA GLU A 7 -12.42 -54.08 -44.28
C GLU A 7 -13.46 -53.67 -43.24
N SER A 8 -14.63 -53.23 -43.67
CA SER A 8 -15.75 -52.98 -42.77
C SER A 8 -16.35 -54.31 -42.27
N ASN A 9 -16.66 -54.42 -40.97
CA ASN A 9 -17.33 -55.59 -40.38
C ASN A 9 -18.81 -55.77 -40.82
N TRP A 10 -19.25 -55.08 -41.87
CA TRP A 10 -20.58 -55.21 -42.46
C TRP A 10 -20.47 -55.37 -43.97
N SER A 11 -21.46 -56.04 -44.55
CA SER A 11 -21.56 -56.26 -45.99
C SER A 11 -21.53 -54.92 -46.75
N PRO A 12 -20.69 -54.72 -47.78
CA PRO A 12 -20.62 -53.46 -48.51
C PRO A 12 -21.91 -53.21 -49.30
N VAL A 13 -22.42 -51.98 -49.22
CA VAL A 13 -23.45 -51.48 -50.13
C VAL A 13 -22.75 -51.18 -51.46
N ARG A 14 -22.88 -52.06 -52.45
CA ARG A 14 -22.24 -51.89 -53.76
C ARG A 14 -23.09 -51.03 -54.69
N GLN A 15 -22.45 -50.33 -55.63
CA GLN A 15 -23.18 -49.74 -56.74
C GLN A 15 -23.62 -50.86 -57.69
N LEU A 16 -24.85 -50.79 -58.21
CA LEU A 16 -25.27 -51.68 -59.29
C LEU A 16 -24.59 -51.22 -60.58
N GLU A 17 -24.03 -52.16 -61.33
CA GLU A 17 -23.41 -51.87 -62.62
C GLU A 17 -24.48 -51.47 -63.65
N THR A 18 -24.09 -50.72 -64.69
CA THR A 18 -25.02 -50.16 -65.69
C THR A 18 -25.86 -51.20 -66.45
N HIS A 19 -25.47 -52.47 -66.42
CA HIS A 19 -26.14 -53.60 -67.07
C HIS A 19 -26.90 -54.50 -66.08
N GLU A 20 -26.96 -54.14 -64.80
CA GLU A 20 -27.66 -54.89 -63.78
C GLU A 20 -29.03 -54.26 -63.47
N LEU A 21 -30.11 -55.02 -63.66
CA LEU A 21 -31.46 -54.54 -63.35
C LEU A 21 -31.71 -54.61 -61.84
N ALA A 22 -32.17 -53.51 -61.25
CA ALA A 22 -32.63 -53.47 -59.87
C ALA A 22 -33.91 -54.31 -59.71
N ARG A 23 -33.80 -55.48 -59.08
CA ARG A 23 -34.90 -56.43 -58.87
C ARG A 23 -35.20 -56.55 -57.38
N GLY A 24 -36.48 -56.39 -57.01
CA GLY A 24 -36.98 -56.68 -55.66
C GLY A 24 -37.26 -58.18 -55.45
N GLY A 25 -37.76 -58.54 -54.27
CA GLY A 25 -38.09 -59.92 -53.90
C GLY A 25 -36.99 -60.62 -53.08
N LEU A 26 -37.30 -61.82 -52.55
CA LEU A 26 -36.46 -62.52 -51.57
C LEU A 26 -35.01 -62.73 -52.04
N ASN A 27 -34.82 -62.94 -53.35
CA ASN A 27 -33.54 -63.17 -54.02
C ASN A 27 -33.16 -62.04 -55.01
N GLY A 28 -33.77 -60.86 -54.86
CA GLY A 28 -33.46 -59.70 -55.70
C GLY A 28 -32.24 -58.93 -55.18
N ASN A 29 -31.42 -58.38 -56.08
CA ASN A 29 -30.21 -57.62 -55.73
C ASN A 29 -30.51 -56.37 -54.86
N MET A 30 -31.71 -55.79 -54.95
CA MET A 30 -32.14 -54.71 -54.06
C MET A 30 -32.38 -55.19 -52.62
N ASN A 31 -32.77 -56.45 -52.43
CA ASN A 31 -32.96 -57.06 -51.12
C ASN A 31 -31.62 -57.33 -50.42
N GLU A 32 -30.57 -57.62 -51.19
CA GLU A 32 -29.20 -57.75 -50.67
C GLU A 32 -28.66 -56.41 -50.15
N GLN A 33 -28.88 -55.32 -50.90
CA GLN A 33 -28.55 -53.96 -50.45
C GLN A 33 -29.31 -53.55 -49.19
N ALA A 34 -30.60 -53.91 -49.11
CA ALA A 34 -31.43 -53.64 -47.94
C ALA A 34 -30.94 -54.38 -46.69
N LYS A 35 -30.52 -55.66 -46.83
CA LYS A 35 -29.92 -56.43 -45.74
C LYS A 35 -28.62 -55.80 -45.25
N ALA A 36 -27.74 -55.37 -46.16
CA ALA A 36 -26.50 -54.65 -45.81
C ALA A 36 -26.76 -53.34 -45.05
N LEU A 37 -27.77 -52.57 -45.45
CA LEU A 37 -28.18 -51.35 -44.74
C LEU A 37 -28.78 -51.64 -43.36
N VAL A 38 -29.54 -52.72 -43.20
CA VAL A 38 -30.09 -53.16 -41.91
C VAL A 38 -28.98 -53.63 -40.96
N GLU A 39 -28.03 -54.43 -41.44
CA GLU A 39 -26.84 -54.85 -40.67
C GLU A 39 -26.04 -53.63 -40.20
N ARG A 40 -25.78 -52.67 -41.09
CA ARG A 40 -25.13 -51.42 -40.74
C ARG A 40 -25.92 -50.62 -39.69
N THR A 41 -27.24 -50.55 -39.83
CA THR A 41 -28.11 -49.83 -38.88
C THR A 41 -28.09 -50.49 -37.50
N ASN A 42 -28.11 -51.82 -37.44
CA ASN A 42 -28.06 -52.57 -36.19
C ASN A 42 -26.69 -52.45 -35.52
N PHE A 43 -25.60 -52.55 -36.28
CA PHE A 43 -24.25 -52.31 -35.77
C PHE A 43 -24.11 -50.88 -35.22
N LEU A 44 -24.62 -49.87 -35.94
CA LEU A 44 -24.62 -48.50 -35.45
C LEU A 44 -25.42 -48.37 -34.16
N LYS A 45 -26.57 -49.04 -34.02
CA LYS A 45 -27.34 -49.06 -32.76
C LYS A 45 -26.57 -49.72 -31.61
N GLU A 46 -25.86 -50.83 -31.86
CA GLU A 46 -25.01 -51.48 -30.85
C GLU A 46 -23.79 -50.64 -30.44
N LYS A 47 -23.32 -49.75 -31.34
CA LYS A 47 -22.22 -48.81 -31.07
C LYS A 47 -22.69 -47.41 -30.67
N SER A 48 -24.00 -47.17 -30.63
CA SER A 48 -24.58 -45.90 -30.18
C SER A 48 -24.65 -45.90 -28.66
N ALA A 49 -24.28 -44.79 -28.03
CA ALA A 49 -24.54 -44.60 -26.61
C ALA A 49 -26.05 -44.52 -26.34
N THR A 50 -26.51 -45.21 -25.30
CA THR A 50 -27.90 -45.15 -24.80
C THR A 50 -28.22 -43.78 -24.20
N LYS A 51 -29.51 -43.49 -24.00
CA LYS A 51 -29.96 -42.24 -23.39
C LYS A 51 -29.48 -42.11 -21.93
N GLU A 52 -29.37 -43.23 -21.21
CA GLU A 52 -28.75 -43.26 -19.88
C GLU A 52 -27.23 -43.05 -19.91
N GLU A 53 -26.50 -43.63 -20.86
CA GLU A 53 -25.04 -43.40 -21.00
C GLU A 53 -24.73 -41.94 -21.34
N LEU A 54 -25.53 -41.30 -22.20
CA LEU A 54 -25.40 -39.87 -22.50
C LEU A 54 -25.70 -38.98 -21.28
N ALA A 55 -26.49 -39.45 -20.31
CA ALA A 55 -26.74 -38.73 -19.05
C ALA A 55 -25.54 -38.82 -18.07
N THR A 56 -24.62 -39.77 -18.28
CA THR A 56 -23.42 -39.94 -17.45
C THR A 56 -22.19 -39.18 -17.97
N ILE A 57 -22.27 -38.59 -19.18
CA ILE A 57 -21.20 -37.77 -19.76
C ILE A 57 -21.49 -36.30 -19.41
N PRO A 58 -20.73 -35.65 -18.50
CA PRO A 58 -21.04 -34.29 -18.08
C PRO A 58 -20.83 -33.30 -19.23
N ARG A 59 -21.91 -32.73 -19.75
CA ARG A 59 -21.86 -31.54 -20.61
C ARG A 59 -22.30 -30.33 -19.80
N GLY A 60 -21.40 -29.84 -18.94
CA GLY A 60 -21.60 -28.64 -18.11
C GLY A 60 -21.57 -28.92 -16.60
N TYR A 61 -21.87 -27.88 -15.83
CA TYR A 61 -22.01 -27.95 -14.38
C TYR A 61 -23.23 -28.80 -14.01
N PHE A 62 -23.11 -29.63 -12.96
CA PHE A 62 -24.24 -30.38 -12.41
C PHE A 62 -25.39 -29.45 -12.01
N LYS A 63 -25.04 -28.36 -11.35
CA LYS A 63 -25.95 -27.29 -10.92
C LYS A 63 -25.14 -26.03 -10.63
N SER A 64 -25.78 -24.87 -10.71
CA SER A 64 -25.21 -23.61 -10.21
C SER A 64 -25.97 -23.16 -8.97
N TYR A 65 -25.26 -22.56 -8.01
CA TYR A 65 -25.80 -22.06 -6.74
C TYR A 65 -25.45 -20.59 -6.57
N GLU A 66 -26.31 -19.81 -5.92
CA GLU A 66 -26.02 -18.39 -5.67
C GLU A 66 -24.87 -18.24 -4.67
N THR A 67 -24.81 -19.11 -3.66
CA THR A 67 -23.76 -19.12 -2.64
C THR A 67 -23.16 -20.51 -2.42
N LEU A 68 -21.96 -20.58 -1.85
CA LEU A 68 -21.34 -21.83 -1.44
C LEU A 68 -22.14 -22.52 -0.33
N ALA A 69 -22.78 -21.74 0.55
CA ALA A 69 -23.65 -22.26 1.61
C ALA A 69 -24.84 -23.06 1.04
N GLU A 70 -25.50 -22.54 0.01
CA GLU A 70 -26.58 -23.25 -0.69
C GLU A 70 -26.07 -24.52 -1.38
N ALA A 71 -24.89 -24.45 -1.99
CA ALA A 71 -24.26 -25.60 -2.63
C ALA A 71 -23.92 -26.71 -1.62
N ASN A 72 -23.45 -26.33 -0.42
CA ASN A 72 -23.15 -27.25 0.68
C ASN A 72 -24.43 -27.83 1.30
N LEU A 73 -25.53 -27.07 1.37
CA LEU A 73 -26.83 -27.61 1.80
C LEU A 73 -27.36 -28.68 0.83
N ASP A 74 -27.05 -28.58 -0.46
CA ASP A 74 -27.46 -29.54 -1.49
C ASP A 74 -26.44 -30.68 -1.73
N ILE A 75 -25.37 -30.77 -0.91
CA ILE A 75 -24.26 -31.70 -1.12
C ILE A 75 -24.67 -33.18 -1.13
N ALA A 76 -25.77 -33.52 -0.47
CA ALA A 76 -26.34 -34.86 -0.50
C ALA A 76 -26.80 -35.27 -1.91
N ASN A 77 -27.24 -34.30 -2.72
CA ASN A 77 -27.76 -34.52 -4.07
C ASN A 77 -26.68 -34.34 -5.17
N ILE A 78 -25.50 -33.81 -4.81
CA ILE A 78 -24.39 -33.62 -5.75
C ILE A 78 -23.62 -34.93 -5.92
N PRO A 79 -23.50 -35.48 -7.15
CA PRO A 79 -22.73 -36.69 -7.39
C PRO A 79 -21.24 -36.48 -7.14
N LEU A 80 -20.56 -37.56 -6.73
CA LEU A 80 -19.12 -37.55 -6.47
C LEU A 80 -18.33 -37.12 -7.71
N ASN A 81 -17.32 -36.26 -7.53
CA ASN A 81 -16.42 -35.77 -8.57
C ASN A 81 -17.10 -35.01 -9.73
N VAL A 82 -18.34 -34.54 -9.53
CA VAL A 82 -19.01 -33.68 -10.51
C VAL A 82 -18.91 -32.23 -10.07
N THR A 83 -18.56 -31.37 -11.02
CA THR A 83 -18.39 -29.94 -10.80
C THR A 83 -19.74 -29.23 -10.71
N VAL A 84 -19.91 -28.43 -9.67
CA VAL A 84 -20.97 -27.42 -9.52
C VAL A 84 -20.35 -26.03 -9.57
N ARG A 85 -21.16 -25.03 -9.92
CA ARG A 85 -20.70 -23.64 -10.02
C ARG A 85 -21.32 -22.78 -8.94
N VAL A 86 -20.50 -22.09 -8.16
CA VAL A 86 -20.96 -21.09 -7.18
C VAL A 86 -20.84 -19.71 -7.82
N LEU A 87 -21.88 -18.90 -7.70
CA LEU A 87 -22.01 -17.61 -8.39
C LEU A 87 -21.69 -16.39 -7.49
N SER A 88 -21.53 -16.59 -6.19
CA SER A 88 -21.27 -15.52 -5.21
C SER A 88 -19.97 -14.78 -5.53
N ILE A 89 -19.88 -13.52 -5.11
CA ILE A 89 -18.68 -12.70 -5.30
C ILE A 89 -17.50 -13.19 -4.44
N ASP A 90 -17.76 -13.69 -3.24
CA ASP A 90 -16.72 -14.09 -2.28
C ASP A 90 -16.21 -15.52 -2.53
N ASP A 91 -17.12 -16.47 -2.78
CA ASP A 91 -16.81 -17.90 -2.94
C ASP A 91 -17.02 -18.43 -4.37
N GLY A 92 -17.20 -17.53 -5.34
CA GLY A 92 -17.50 -17.87 -6.73
C GLY A 92 -16.42 -18.73 -7.37
N GLY A 93 -16.83 -19.71 -8.16
CA GLY A 93 -15.91 -20.62 -8.84
C GLY A 93 -16.49 -22.01 -9.07
N ASP A 94 -15.63 -22.90 -9.54
CA ASP A 94 -15.95 -24.30 -9.78
C ASP A 94 -15.61 -25.13 -8.53
N TRP A 95 -16.60 -25.86 -8.03
CA TRP A 95 -16.52 -26.66 -6.80
C TRP A 95 -16.97 -28.09 -7.08
N TYR A 96 -16.53 -29.05 -6.28
CA TYR A 96 -16.94 -30.45 -6.46
C TYR A 96 -17.00 -31.19 -5.13
N LYS A 97 -17.82 -32.24 -5.11
CA LYS A 97 -17.89 -33.16 -3.98
C LYS A 97 -16.70 -34.13 -4.05
N LYS A 98 -15.76 -34.01 -3.12
CA LYS A 98 -14.48 -34.74 -3.13
C LYS A 98 -14.59 -36.17 -2.61
N THR A 99 -15.44 -36.41 -1.61
CA THR A 99 -15.69 -37.75 -1.04
C THR A 99 -17.19 -37.95 -0.81
N ILE A 100 -17.62 -39.20 -0.69
CA ILE A 100 -19.06 -39.50 -0.52
C ILE A 100 -19.62 -38.92 0.79
N ASP A 101 -18.78 -38.87 1.82
CA ASP A 101 -19.09 -38.35 3.17
C ASP A 101 -18.74 -36.86 3.35
N SER A 102 -18.41 -36.14 2.26
CA SER A 102 -18.13 -34.71 2.33
C SER A 102 -19.35 -33.95 2.84
N THR A 103 -19.17 -33.17 3.90
CA THR A 103 -20.15 -32.20 4.42
C THR A 103 -20.01 -30.83 3.78
N GLU A 104 -18.91 -30.58 3.07
CA GLU A 104 -18.62 -29.34 2.34
C GLU A 104 -17.96 -29.66 0.98
N LEU A 105 -18.23 -28.82 -0.02
CA LEU A 105 -17.64 -28.91 -1.35
C LEU A 105 -16.19 -28.42 -1.34
N THR A 106 -15.36 -29.04 -2.16
CA THR A 106 -13.96 -28.65 -2.36
C THR A 106 -13.84 -27.81 -3.63
N ARG A 107 -13.09 -26.71 -3.58
CA ARG A 107 -12.83 -25.88 -4.77
C ARG A 107 -12.01 -26.67 -5.79
N SER A 108 -12.37 -26.59 -7.06
CA SER A 108 -11.72 -27.30 -8.16
C SER A 108 -10.31 -26.74 -8.38
N PRO A 109 -9.27 -27.59 -8.49
CA PRO A 109 -7.94 -27.15 -8.89
C PRO A 109 -7.88 -26.66 -10.35
N TYR A 110 -8.93 -26.91 -11.14
CA TYR A 110 -9.07 -26.44 -12.52
C TYR A 110 -10.01 -25.24 -12.65
N ASP A 111 -10.35 -24.60 -11.52
CA ASP A 111 -11.19 -23.42 -11.49
C ASP A 111 -10.54 -22.27 -12.30
N PRO A 112 -11.20 -21.74 -13.36
CA PRO A 112 -10.62 -20.72 -14.22
C PRO A 112 -10.25 -19.44 -13.47
N THR A 113 -11.00 -19.08 -12.42
CA THR A 113 -10.69 -17.93 -11.56
C THR A 113 -9.45 -18.16 -10.71
N THR A 114 -9.26 -19.37 -10.18
CA THR A 114 -8.06 -19.75 -9.41
C THR A 114 -6.82 -19.78 -10.31
N ILE A 115 -6.90 -20.38 -11.51
CA ILE A 115 -5.80 -20.42 -12.48
C ILE A 115 -5.44 -19.01 -12.96
N LEU A 116 -6.42 -18.17 -13.26
CA LEU A 116 -6.20 -16.79 -13.71
C LEU A 116 -5.59 -15.93 -12.59
N ASN A 117 -6.04 -16.10 -11.35
CA ASN A 117 -5.46 -15.41 -10.19
C ASN A 117 -4.01 -15.86 -9.92
N GLU A 118 -3.69 -17.14 -10.09
CA GLU A 118 -2.33 -17.66 -9.97
C GLU A 118 -1.41 -17.14 -11.09
N GLN A 119 -1.90 -17.11 -12.33
CA GLN A 119 -1.16 -16.58 -13.48
C GLN A 119 -0.92 -15.07 -13.34
N ASN A 120 -1.95 -14.29 -12.99
CA ASN A 120 -1.83 -12.85 -12.73
C ASN A 120 -0.91 -12.58 -11.54
N SER A 121 -1.02 -13.35 -10.45
CA SER A 121 -0.12 -13.25 -9.29
C SER A 121 1.34 -13.52 -9.68
N THR A 122 1.59 -14.51 -10.53
CA THR A 122 2.94 -14.89 -10.97
C THR A 122 3.55 -13.83 -11.89
N GLN A 123 2.75 -13.28 -12.81
CA GLN A 123 3.20 -12.23 -13.72
C GLN A 123 3.48 -10.93 -12.96
N ILE A 124 2.59 -10.56 -12.04
CA ILE A 124 2.76 -9.42 -11.12
C ILE A 124 4.01 -9.61 -10.25
N LYS A 125 4.23 -10.79 -9.65
CA LYS A 125 5.45 -11.10 -8.88
C LYS A 125 6.72 -11.02 -9.72
N THR A 126 6.66 -11.43 -10.99
CA THR A 126 7.81 -11.35 -11.90
C THR A 126 8.16 -9.89 -12.21
N TYR A 127 7.16 -9.05 -12.52
CA TYR A 127 7.38 -7.62 -12.73
C TYR A 127 7.86 -6.90 -11.47
N PHE A 128 7.32 -7.23 -10.30
CA PHE A 128 7.82 -6.69 -9.03
C PHE A 128 9.26 -7.13 -8.76
N SER A 129 9.62 -8.38 -9.04
CA SER A 129 11.00 -8.85 -8.94
C SER A 129 11.94 -8.12 -9.90
N GLU A 130 11.48 -7.73 -11.09
CA GLU A 130 12.25 -6.90 -12.03
C GLU A 130 12.38 -5.44 -11.56
N ILE A 131 11.33 -4.85 -10.97
CA ILE A 131 11.38 -3.52 -10.36
C ILE A 131 12.33 -3.50 -9.16
N GLU A 132 12.29 -4.51 -8.29
CA GLU A 132 13.23 -4.67 -7.16
C GLU A 132 14.67 -4.83 -7.65
N LYS A 133 14.91 -5.65 -8.68
CA LYS A 133 16.23 -5.75 -9.34
C LYS A 133 16.67 -4.44 -9.97
N ASN A 134 15.74 -3.65 -10.50
CA ASN A 134 16.03 -2.33 -11.07
C ASN A 134 16.27 -1.26 -9.99
N LEU A 135 15.62 -1.34 -8.83
CA LEU A 135 15.93 -0.53 -7.64
C LEU A 135 17.33 -0.84 -7.10
N ASP A 136 17.69 -2.14 -7.05
CA ASP A 136 19.04 -2.59 -6.72
C ASP A 136 20.07 -2.13 -7.78
N SER A 137 19.67 -2.04 -9.05
CA SER A 137 20.53 -1.59 -10.14
C SER A 137 20.65 -0.06 -10.27
N VAL A 138 19.68 0.71 -9.77
CA VAL A 138 19.80 2.18 -9.64
C VAL A 138 20.92 2.51 -8.67
N GLY A 139 21.06 1.70 -7.60
CA GLY A 139 22.24 1.62 -6.71
C GLY A 139 23.60 1.38 -7.40
N LEU A 140 23.62 0.90 -8.65
CA LEU A 140 24.84 0.62 -9.42
C LEU A 140 25.31 1.79 -10.29
N SER A 141 24.44 2.74 -10.65
CA SER A 141 24.82 3.90 -11.50
C SER A 141 25.65 4.98 -10.77
N PHE A 142 25.84 4.83 -9.46
CA PHE A 142 26.52 5.79 -8.57
C PHE A 142 28.06 5.77 -8.65
N ILE A 143 28.67 4.93 -9.50
CA ILE A 143 30.13 4.77 -9.55
C ILE A 143 30.72 5.67 -10.64
N ASP A 144 30.66 6.99 -10.46
CA ASP A 144 31.59 7.88 -11.13
C ASP A 144 32.91 7.89 -10.34
N SER A 145 33.95 7.37 -10.98
CA SER A 145 35.30 7.20 -10.43
C SER A 145 36.07 8.52 -10.25
N THR A 146 35.57 9.65 -10.79
CA THR A 146 36.34 10.91 -10.88
C THR A 146 36.30 11.80 -9.63
N SER A 147 35.19 11.86 -8.88
CA SER A 147 35.09 12.65 -7.63
C SER A 147 35.28 11.85 -6.34
N ARG A 148 35.48 10.53 -6.47
CA ARG A 148 35.73 9.62 -5.35
C ARG A 148 37.13 9.84 -4.81
N ILE A 149 37.24 10.13 -3.53
CA ILE A 149 38.52 10.45 -2.88
C ILE A 149 39.11 9.23 -2.17
N ALA A 150 38.27 8.38 -1.57
CA ALA A 150 38.68 7.16 -0.88
C ALA A 150 37.54 6.14 -0.79
N GLY A 151 37.87 4.90 -0.40
CA GLY A 151 36.91 3.81 -0.24
C GLY A 151 36.38 3.25 -1.56
N ASN A 152 35.58 2.20 -1.48
CA ASN A 152 34.91 1.61 -2.62
C ASN A 152 33.56 1.02 -2.18
N ILE A 153 32.55 1.16 -3.03
CA ILE A 153 31.24 0.59 -2.80
C ILE A 153 30.85 -0.22 -4.03
N THR A 154 30.46 -1.47 -3.80
CA THR A 154 30.10 -2.45 -4.82
C THR A 154 28.91 -3.24 -4.28
N PRO A 155 27.72 -3.11 -4.87
CA PRO A 155 26.52 -3.77 -4.37
C PRO A 155 26.63 -5.29 -4.53
N LYS A 156 27.07 -5.95 -3.45
CA LYS A 156 27.00 -7.39 -3.30
C LYS A 156 26.62 -7.68 -1.86
N GLY A 157 25.80 -8.70 -1.64
CA GLY A 157 25.52 -9.23 -0.32
C GLY A 157 26.84 -9.57 0.39
N GLY A 158 27.24 -8.72 1.32
CA GLY A 158 28.49 -8.84 2.07
C GLY A 158 28.23 -9.33 3.49
N SER A 159 29.28 -9.80 4.16
CA SER A 159 29.22 -10.03 5.60
C SER A 159 29.22 -8.68 6.34
N SER A 160 28.63 -8.61 7.53
CA SER A 160 28.68 -7.40 8.37
C SER A 160 29.96 -7.38 9.20
N LEU A 161 30.53 -6.20 9.44
CA LEU A 161 31.58 -6.03 10.44
C LEU A 161 30.96 -6.31 11.83
N THR A 162 31.24 -7.49 12.39
CA THR A 162 30.53 -8.07 13.55
C THR A 162 31.03 -7.61 14.93
N THR A 163 32.00 -6.71 14.98
CA THR A 163 32.64 -6.32 16.24
C THR A 163 32.64 -4.80 16.42
N SER A 164 31.97 -4.31 17.47
CA SER A 164 32.15 -2.94 17.96
C SER A 164 33.61 -2.75 18.42
N ASN A 165 34.11 -1.50 18.39
CA ASN A 165 35.44 -1.09 18.90
C ASN A 165 36.63 -1.22 17.94
N TYR A 166 36.43 -1.20 16.62
CA TYR A 166 37.54 -1.28 15.64
C TYR A 166 37.72 0.03 14.89
N THR A 167 38.98 0.35 14.59
CA THR A 167 39.36 1.46 13.69
C THR A 167 39.97 0.89 12.42
N TYR A 168 39.42 1.27 11.26
CA TYR A 168 39.82 0.84 9.92
C TYR A 168 40.39 2.04 9.14
N VAL A 169 41.51 1.85 8.44
CA VAL A 169 42.19 2.89 7.64
C VAL A 169 42.35 2.42 6.20
N PHE A 170 41.93 3.25 5.25
CA PHE A 170 42.10 3.00 3.81
C PHE A 170 43.55 3.28 3.41
N ASN A 171 44.16 2.45 2.58
CA ASN A 171 45.58 2.57 2.20
C ASN A 171 45.85 3.54 1.03
N LYS A 172 44.85 4.31 0.59
CA LYS A 172 45.06 5.38 -0.38
C LYS A 172 45.32 6.71 0.31
N ALA A 173 46.48 7.30 0.01
CA ALA A 173 46.71 8.69 0.35
C ALA A 173 45.81 9.58 -0.50
N ILE A 174 45.32 10.65 0.10
CA ILE A 174 44.65 11.74 -0.62
C ILE A 174 45.69 12.39 -1.53
N SER A 175 45.40 12.49 -2.84
CA SER A 175 46.38 12.89 -3.86
C SER A 175 46.50 14.40 -4.05
N ALA A 176 45.50 15.18 -3.64
CA ALA A 176 45.44 16.63 -3.73
C ALA A 176 44.55 17.17 -2.61
N THR A 177 44.61 18.46 -2.30
CA THR A 177 43.67 19.04 -1.32
C THR A 177 42.23 18.85 -1.81
N LYS A 178 41.40 18.16 -1.02
CA LYS A 178 40.00 17.84 -1.36
C LYS A 178 39.12 18.09 -0.15
N LYS A 179 37.90 18.59 -0.36
CA LYS A 179 36.89 18.67 0.72
C LYS A 179 36.02 17.42 0.68
N LEU A 180 35.85 16.75 1.81
CA LEU A 180 34.84 15.70 1.95
C LEU A 180 33.46 16.35 2.00
N LYS A 181 32.59 16.03 1.04
CA LYS A 181 31.23 16.61 0.97
C LYS A 181 30.13 15.58 1.19
N SER A 182 30.39 14.32 0.89
CA SER A 182 29.42 13.24 1.10
C SER A 182 30.08 11.88 1.27
N ILE A 183 29.33 10.96 1.89
CA ILE A 183 29.61 9.53 1.93
C ILE A 183 28.42 8.72 1.48
N LEU A 184 28.70 7.58 0.87
CA LEU A 184 27.75 6.52 0.58
C LEU A 184 28.24 5.24 1.26
N PHE A 185 27.41 4.55 2.03
CA PHE A 185 27.79 3.33 2.74
C PHE A 185 26.61 2.36 2.87
N GLN A 186 26.89 1.07 3.00
CA GLN A 186 25.87 0.04 3.14
C GLN A 186 25.89 -0.58 4.54
N THR A 187 24.71 -0.76 5.13
CA THR A 187 24.51 -1.30 6.48
C THR A 187 23.57 -2.51 6.52
N GLN A 188 23.70 -3.37 7.54
CA GLN A 188 22.75 -4.46 7.86
C GLN A 188 21.89 -4.19 9.10
N GLY A 189 22.01 -3.02 9.71
CA GLY A 189 21.34 -2.63 10.95
C GLY A 189 21.68 -1.18 11.32
N GLU A 190 21.20 -0.73 12.48
CA GLU A 190 21.58 0.59 13.00
C GLU A 190 23.07 0.63 13.40
N CYS A 191 23.84 1.57 12.83
CA CYS A 191 25.23 1.78 13.24
C CYS A 191 25.56 3.23 13.54
N GLU A 192 26.57 3.39 14.37
CA GLU A 192 27.25 4.64 14.60
C GLU A 192 28.76 4.49 14.40
N PHE A 193 29.39 5.44 13.71
CA PHE A 193 30.83 5.44 13.46
C PHE A 193 31.42 6.84 13.36
N LEU A 194 32.71 6.97 13.61
CA LEU A 194 33.48 8.20 13.44
C LEU A 194 34.27 8.14 12.12
N ILE A 195 34.31 9.23 11.37
CA ILE A 195 35.21 9.42 10.24
C ILE A 195 36.48 10.09 10.76
N LYS A 196 37.64 9.52 10.46
CA LYS A 196 38.94 9.98 10.96
C LYS A 196 39.94 10.18 9.82
N VAL A 197 40.91 11.05 10.08
CA VAL A 197 42.05 11.34 9.22
C VAL A 197 43.32 10.88 9.91
N PHE A 198 44.22 10.29 9.13
CA PHE A 198 45.50 9.77 9.56
C PHE A 198 46.63 10.30 8.68
N THR A 199 47.85 10.28 9.21
CA THR A 199 49.10 10.38 8.46
C THR A 199 49.84 9.05 8.52
N LYS A 200 50.78 8.80 7.61
CA LYS A 200 51.52 7.53 7.54
C LYS A 200 52.97 7.71 7.97
N SER A 201 53.39 6.88 8.92
CA SER A 201 54.79 6.60 9.30
C SER A 201 55.28 5.32 8.60
N THR A 202 56.55 4.98 8.78
CA THR A 202 57.18 3.76 8.23
C THR A 202 56.41 2.48 8.57
N ASP A 203 55.86 2.38 9.78
CA ASP A 203 55.28 1.16 10.35
C ASP A 203 53.83 1.32 10.89
N LYS A 204 53.28 2.54 10.88
CA LYS A 204 51.95 2.84 11.44
C LYS A 204 51.24 4.00 10.74
N PHE A 205 49.92 4.03 10.82
CA PHE A 205 49.11 5.22 10.60
C PHE A 205 48.92 5.95 11.94
N ILE A 206 49.10 7.26 11.95
CA ILE A 206 48.99 8.11 13.14
C ILE A 206 47.72 8.95 12.98
N TYR A 207 46.84 8.89 13.97
CA TYR A 207 45.62 9.68 14.02
C TYR A 207 45.95 11.17 14.01
N SER A 208 45.29 11.91 13.12
CA SER A 208 45.40 13.36 13.02
C SER A 208 44.19 14.06 13.62
N ARG A 209 42.99 13.74 13.12
CA ARG A 209 41.73 14.38 13.54
C ARG A 209 40.51 13.53 13.23
N THR A 210 39.41 13.81 13.91
CA THR A 210 38.08 13.28 13.59
C THR A 210 37.36 14.31 12.73
N LEU A 211 36.77 13.89 11.61
CA LEU A 211 35.97 14.77 10.75
C LEU A 211 34.54 14.86 11.28
N GLN A 212 33.87 13.72 11.43
CA GLN A 212 32.45 13.71 11.76
C GLN A 212 32.03 12.39 12.41
N LYS A 213 30.98 12.46 13.24
CA LYS A 213 30.24 11.30 13.72
C LYS A 213 29.06 11.05 12.78
N VAL A 214 28.89 9.81 12.36
CA VAL A 214 27.82 9.37 11.47
C VAL A 214 26.97 8.33 12.21
N LYS A 215 25.66 8.55 12.21
CA LYS A 215 24.67 7.58 12.70
C LYS A 215 23.76 7.19 11.56
N SER A 216 23.55 5.89 11.38
CA SER A 216 22.53 5.32 10.52
C SER A 216 21.55 4.52 11.36
N LEU A 217 20.26 4.74 11.13
CA LEU A 217 19.16 3.96 11.72
C LEU A 217 18.59 2.93 10.73
N ASN A 218 19.16 2.85 9.53
CA ASN A 218 18.53 2.16 8.40
C ASN A 218 19.38 0.96 7.97
N VAL A 219 18.72 -0.08 7.45
CA VAL A 219 19.34 -1.21 6.75
C VAL A 219 19.48 -0.85 5.25
N GLY A 220 20.57 -1.25 4.61
CA GLY A 220 20.82 -1.03 3.17
C GLY A 220 21.73 0.16 2.88
N PHE A 221 21.57 0.80 1.72
CA PHE A 221 22.37 1.98 1.35
C PHE A 221 21.97 3.21 2.15
N ASN A 222 22.98 3.94 2.62
CA ASN A 222 22.88 5.17 3.37
C ASN A 222 23.76 6.23 2.72
N TYR A 223 23.24 7.44 2.62
CA TYR A 223 23.95 8.59 2.09
C TYR A 223 23.93 9.71 3.11
N VAL A 224 25.10 10.29 3.39
CA VAL A 224 25.24 11.41 4.33
C VAL A 224 26.01 12.51 3.64
N THR A 225 25.45 13.71 3.66
CA THR A 225 26.12 14.95 3.25
C THR A 225 26.71 15.63 4.46
N PHE A 226 27.80 16.35 4.24
CA PHE A 226 28.43 17.15 5.28
C PHE A 226 28.30 18.63 4.94
N LEU A 227 28.11 19.44 5.97
CA LEU A 227 28.19 20.88 5.85
C LEU A 227 29.61 21.28 5.43
N GLU A 228 29.73 22.32 4.60
CA GLU A 228 31.05 22.84 4.25
C GLU A 228 31.73 23.43 5.50
N SER A 229 32.74 22.71 6.01
CA SER A 229 33.59 23.17 7.11
C SER A 229 35.07 23.07 6.71
N ALA A 230 35.91 23.87 7.35
CA ALA A 230 37.36 23.77 7.17
C ALA A 230 37.87 22.39 7.62
N GLU A 231 37.25 21.82 8.65
CA GLU A 231 37.59 20.52 9.23
C GLU A 231 37.45 19.37 8.22
N ASN A 232 36.48 19.46 7.31
CA ASN A 232 36.24 18.50 6.22
C ASN A 232 37.26 18.57 5.07
N THR A 233 38.25 19.46 5.15
CA THR A 233 39.32 19.56 4.14
C THR A 233 40.40 18.53 4.42
N LEU A 234 40.69 17.70 3.43
CA LEU A 234 41.76 16.70 3.40
C LEU A 234 42.94 17.24 2.61
N GLN A 235 44.14 17.04 3.12
CA GLN A 235 45.40 17.48 2.51
C GLN A 235 46.11 16.35 1.76
N PRO A 236 46.97 16.67 0.78
CA PRO A 236 47.79 15.66 0.12
C PRO A 236 48.62 14.86 1.13
N GLY A 237 48.64 13.54 1.00
CA GLY A 237 49.38 12.65 1.90
C GLY A 237 48.63 12.21 3.16
N GLU A 238 47.43 12.74 3.41
CA GLU A 238 46.54 12.24 4.47
C GLU A 238 45.83 10.95 4.04
N TYR A 239 45.29 10.20 5.01
CA TYR A 239 44.56 8.95 4.81
C TYR A 239 43.23 9.02 5.56
N LEU A 240 42.17 8.45 4.98
CA LEU A 240 40.86 8.35 5.63
C LEU A 240 40.71 7.04 6.38
N GLY A 241 39.90 7.04 7.43
CA GLY A 241 39.50 5.85 8.16
C GLY A 241 38.17 6.02 8.89
N ILE A 242 37.67 4.92 9.45
CA ILE A 242 36.45 4.89 10.26
C ILE A 242 36.68 4.17 11.59
N SER A 243 36.06 4.65 12.67
CA SER A 243 35.99 3.94 13.95
C SER A 243 34.55 3.57 14.26
N LEU A 244 34.23 2.28 14.33
CA LEU A 244 32.88 1.80 14.64
C LEU A 244 32.60 1.97 16.15
N LEU A 245 31.51 2.67 16.48
CA LEU A 245 31.08 2.93 17.86
C LEU A 245 30.03 1.92 18.33
N THR A 246 29.12 1.50 17.45
CA THR A 246 28.19 0.39 17.69
C THR A 246 28.48 -0.77 16.72
N GLY A 247 28.30 -2.00 17.18
CA GLY A 247 28.64 -3.21 16.41
C GLY A 247 27.50 -3.67 15.51
N ASN A 248 27.84 -4.41 14.44
CA ASN A 248 26.96 -5.14 13.53
C ASN A 248 26.24 -4.35 12.43
N SER A 249 26.90 -3.48 11.66
CA SER A 249 26.17 -2.93 10.50
C SER A 249 26.91 -2.62 9.23
N ILE A 250 28.09 -2.00 9.19
CA ILE A 250 28.71 -1.69 7.89
C ILE A 250 29.13 -2.99 7.18
N THR A 251 28.69 -3.20 5.94
CA THR A 251 28.97 -4.41 5.17
C THR A 251 30.39 -4.40 4.58
N TYR A 252 30.97 -5.58 4.40
CA TYR A 252 32.23 -5.78 3.70
C TYR A 252 32.20 -7.02 2.79
N GLU A 253 33.03 -7.02 1.76
CA GLU A 253 33.23 -8.15 0.85
C GLU A 253 34.67 -8.69 1.00
N LEU A 254 34.84 -10.01 1.14
CA LEU A 254 36.14 -10.68 1.04
C LEU A 254 36.46 -10.91 -0.44
N LEU A 255 37.65 -10.53 -0.89
CA LEU A 255 38.00 -10.60 -2.31
C LEU A 255 39.09 -11.66 -2.61
N PRO A 256 38.89 -12.51 -3.65
CA PRO A 256 39.88 -13.48 -4.11
C PRO A 256 40.92 -12.82 -5.03
N GLN A 257 41.97 -12.24 -4.43
CA GLN A 257 43.22 -11.81 -5.06
C GLN A 257 43.25 -10.66 -6.12
N ASP A 258 44.43 -10.02 -6.09
CA ASP A 258 45.14 -9.12 -7.02
C ASP A 258 44.63 -7.74 -7.50
N GLU A 259 43.42 -7.29 -7.13
CA GLU A 259 42.94 -5.96 -7.60
C GLU A 259 42.56 -4.89 -6.54
N VAL A 260 42.97 -4.98 -5.27
CA VAL A 260 42.65 -3.89 -4.31
C VAL A 260 43.70 -3.66 -3.22
N GLU A 261 43.79 -2.39 -2.81
CA GLU A 261 44.59 -1.84 -1.70
C GLU A 261 44.31 -2.55 -0.36
N PRO A 262 45.32 -2.81 0.49
CA PRO A 262 45.12 -3.38 1.83
C PRO A 262 44.31 -2.45 2.74
N LEU A 263 43.39 -3.02 3.51
CA LEU A 263 42.68 -2.34 4.60
C LEU A 263 43.41 -2.66 5.91
N TYR A 264 43.87 -1.64 6.61
CA TYR A 264 44.55 -1.80 7.89
C TYR A 264 43.58 -1.54 9.04
N PHE A 265 43.74 -2.28 10.14
CA PHE A 265 42.89 -2.09 11.30
C PHE A 265 43.64 -2.19 12.62
N ASN A 266 43.10 -1.53 13.63
CA ASN A 266 43.49 -1.72 15.03
C ASN A 266 42.32 -2.34 15.80
N ILE A 267 42.61 -3.46 16.46
CA ILE A 267 41.65 -4.32 17.16
C ILE A 267 41.37 -3.70 18.54
N ASN A 268 40.09 -3.61 18.94
CA ASN A 268 39.65 -3.25 20.30
C ASN A 268 39.93 -1.82 20.78
N ASN A 269 40.09 -0.84 19.89
CA ASN A 269 40.14 0.56 20.30
C ASN A 269 39.52 1.53 19.26
N PRO A 270 38.29 2.02 19.46
CA PRO A 270 37.67 3.03 18.60
C PRO A 270 38.33 4.41 18.79
N ASN A 271 39.16 4.58 19.83
CA ASN A 271 39.95 5.78 20.11
C ASN A 271 41.44 5.59 19.77
N ALA A 272 41.79 4.60 18.94
CA ALA A 272 43.16 4.34 18.55
C ALA A 272 43.82 5.60 17.98
N LEU A 273 44.90 6.04 18.63
CA LEU A 273 45.76 7.13 18.16
C LEU A 273 46.76 6.64 17.10
N GLU A 274 46.97 5.33 17.01
CA GLU A 274 47.87 4.71 16.04
C GLU A 274 47.25 3.40 15.51
N VAL A 275 47.45 3.10 14.23
CA VAL A 275 47.01 1.84 13.58
C VAL A 275 48.24 1.18 12.93
N PRO A 276 48.73 0.04 13.45
CA PRO A 276 49.91 -0.64 12.91
C PRO A 276 49.71 -1.11 11.46
N ILE A 277 50.70 -0.91 10.60
CA ILE A 277 50.69 -1.42 9.21
C ILE A 277 50.85 -2.95 9.20
N ALA A 278 51.49 -3.53 10.21
CA ALA A 278 51.65 -4.98 10.35
C ALA A 278 50.30 -5.74 10.56
N ASN A 279 49.23 -5.05 10.96
CA ASN A 279 47.88 -5.60 11.15
C ASN A 279 47.05 -5.56 9.86
N ALA A 280 47.65 -5.84 8.70
CA ALA A 280 46.90 -5.95 7.45
C ALA A 280 45.93 -7.15 7.53
N GLY A 281 44.62 -6.89 7.36
CA GLY A 281 43.61 -7.94 7.28
C GLY A 281 43.67 -8.77 6.02
N LYS A 282 42.87 -9.84 5.97
CA LYS A 282 42.44 -10.46 4.69
C LYS A 282 41.96 -9.33 3.76
N LYS A 283 42.30 -9.40 2.46
CA LYS A 283 41.87 -8.41 1.44
C LYS A 283 40.34 -8.27 1.48
N ALA A 284 39.86 -7.19 2.08
CA ALA A 284 38.45 -6.92 2.31
C ALA A 284 38.09 -5.52 1.82
N ARG A 285 36.94 -5.40 1.16
CA ARG A 285 36.36 -4.13 0.71
C ARG A 285 35.24 -3.75 1.65
N ILE A 286 35.46 -2.76 2.53
CA ILE A 286 34.37 -2.15 3.29
C ILE A 286 33.49 -1.39 2.30
N GLN A 287 32.18 -1.59 2.36
CA GLN A 287 31.19 -0.98 1.47
C GLN A 287 30.90 0.48 1.89
N ILE A 288 31.89 1.35 1.70
CA ILE A 288 31.82 2.78 1.96
C ILE A 288 32.66 3.56 0.93
N GLY A 289 32.10 4.64 0.39
CA GLY A 289 32.75 5.56 -0.54
C GLY A 289 32.70 7.01 -0.03
N PHE A 290 33.80 7.72 -0.20
CA PHE A 290 33.97 9.14 0.19
C PHE A 290 34.11 10.02 -1.05
N TYR A 291 33.38 11.13 -1.11
CA TYR A 291 33.27 11.96 -2.32
C TYR A 291 33.52 13.44 -2.05
N SER A 292 34.11 14.12 -3.05
CA SER A 292 34.40 15.57 -2.99
C SER A 292 33.26 16.48 -3.44
N GLU A 293 32.13 15.90 -3.81
CA GLU A 293 30.96 16.61 -4.35
C GLU A 293 29.65 16.12 -3.69
N ILE A 294 28.62 16.97 -3.70
CA ILE A 294 27.25 16.62 -3.30
C ILE A 294 26.55 16.07 -4.54
N ARG A 295 26.13 14.80 -4.52
CA ARG A 295 25.58 14.09 -5.69
C ARG A 295 24.04 14.18 -5.80
N SER A 296 23.45 15.34 -5.51
CA SER A 296 21.97 15.52 -5.45
C SER A 296 21.24 15.32 -6.78
N ASN A 297 21.84 15.65 -7.93
CA ASN A 297 21.12 15.77 -9.21
C ASN A 297 20.91 14.44 -9.96
N ILE A 298 21.76 13.44 -9.74
CA ILE A 298 21.68 12.14 -10.45
C ILE A 298 20.60 11.25 -9.81
N PHE A 299 20.34 11.44 -8.52
CA PHE A 299 19.31 10.74 -7.78
C PHE A 299 17.88 11.14 -8.22
N SER A 300 17.68 12.43 -8.57
CA SER A 300 16.38 12.96 -9.02
C SER A 300 15.99 12.55 -10.44
N GLU A 301 16.93 12.51 -11.40
CA GLU A 301 16.64 12.11 -12.79
C GLU A 301 16.31 10.61 -12.89
N ASN A 302 17.01 9.76 -12.16
CA ASN A 302 16.75 8.32 -12.15
C ASN A 302 15.45 7.97 -11.40
N ILE A 303 15.10 8.69 -10.32
CA ILE A 303 13.77 8.59 -9.71
C ILE A 303 12.69 9.02 -10.70
N GLN A 304 12.91 10.09 -11.48
CA GLN A 304 11.94 10.52 -12.48
C GLN A 304 11.77 9.47 -13.60
N ASN A 305 12.85 8.81 -14.02
CA ASN A 305 12.78 7.71 -14.98
C ASN A 305 12.06 6.47 -14.42
N ILE A 306 12.29 6.12 -13.16
CA ILE A 306 11.55 5.03 -12.48
C ILE A 306 10.08 5.41 -12.32
N LEU A 307 9.76 6.65 -11.94
CA LEU A 307 8.38 7.14 -11.88
C LEU A 307 7.72 7.10 -13.25
N ASN A 308 8.45 7.45 -14.31
CA ASN A 308 7.96 7.35 -15.68
C ASN A 308 7.73 5.89 -16.08
N GLN A 309 8.63 4.96 -15.73
CA GLN A 309 8.44 3.51 -15.96
C GLN A 309 7.31 2.93 -15.13
N ILE A 310 7.09 3.38 -13.90
CA ILE A 310 5.96 2.98 -13.05
C ILE A 310 4.66 3.53 -13.60
N ASN A 311 4.64 4.76 -14.11
CA ASN A 311 3.49 5.31 -14.79
C ASN A 311 3.22 4.57 -16.09
N ASP A 312 4.25 4.24 -16.86
CA ASP A 312 4.15 3.45 -18.09
C ASP A 312 3.68 2.01 -17.76
N ILE A 313 4.15 1.41 -16.67
CA ILE A 313 3.68 0.12 -16.15
C ILE A 313 2.25 0.23 -15.61
N LYS A 314 1.85 1.34 -14.98
CA LYS A 314 0.47 1.60 -14.55
C LYS A 314 -0.46 1.80 -15.75
N ASP A 315 0.06 2.37 -16.83
CA ASP A 315 -0.65 2.54 -18.09
C ASP A 315 -0.69 1.22 -18.89
N ASN A 316 0.27 0.30 -18.68
CA ASN A 316 0.39 -1.00 -19.36
C ASN A 316 -0.09 -2.24 -18.55
N LEU A 317 -0.22 -2.17 -17.22
CA LEU A 317 -0.79 -3.22 -16.33
C LEU A 317 -2.31 -3.20 -16.32
N ILE A 318 -2.91 -2.18 -16.93
CA ILE A 318 -4.34 -2.10 -17.10
C ILE A 318 -4.61 -2.45 -18.57
N TYR A 319 -5.64 -3.27 -18.78
CA TYR A 319 -6.24 -3.64 -20.06
C TYR A 319 -5.68 -4.92 -20.73
N SER A 320 -6.18 -6.08 -20.30
CA SER A 320 -6.61 -7.02 -21.35
C SER A 320 -7.86 -6.41 -22.00
N GLU A 321 -7.68 -5.71 -23.12
CA GLU A 321 -8.79 -5.14 -23.88
C GLU A 321 -9.62 -6.27 -24.48
N GLN A 322 -10.93 -6.27 -24.23
CA GLN A 322 -11.85 -7.17 -24.90
C GLN A 322 -12.69 -6.39 -25.90
N ILE A 323 -12.68 -6.83 -27.16
CA ILE A 323 -13.51 -6.26 -28.23
C ILE A 323 -14.71 -7.18 -28.48
N TYR A 324 -15.89 -6.60 -28.34
CA TYR A 324 -17.18 -7.23 -28.64
C TYR A 324 -17.79 -6.56 -29.88
N GLY A 325 -18.30 -7.34 -30.83
CA GLY A 325 -18.88 -6.86 -32.10
C GLY A 325 -17.93 -7.03 -33.30
N CYS A 326 -17.84 -6.03 -34.17
CA CYS A 326 -16.85 -6.03 -35.26
C CYS A 326 -15.44 -6.08 -34.68
N LYS A 327 -14.67 -7.13 -34.99
CA LYS A 327 -13.27 -7.23 -34.54
C LYS A 327 -12.30 -6.40 -35.37
N THR A 328 -12.80 -5.77 -36.43
CA THR A 328 -12.08 -4.79 -37.26
C THR A 328 -12.72 -3.40 -37.10
N ALA A 329 -12.12 -2.37 -37.71
CA ALA A 329 -12.71 -1.05 -37.74
C ALA A 329 -14.06 -1.08 -38.50
N PRO A 330 -15.13 -0.43 -38.00
CA PRO A 330 -16.38 -0.32 -38.73
C PRO A 330 -16.20 0.34 -40.12
N VAL A 331 -16.77 -0.27 -41.14
CA VAL A 331 -16.72 0.19 -42.53
C VAL A 331 -18.12 0.33 -43.12
N ALA A 332 -18.21 0.94 -44.30
CA ALA A 332 -19.44 1.05 -45.05
C ALA A 332 -19.98 -0.34 -45.48
N GLY A 333 -21.29 -0.50 -45.45
CA GLY A 333 -22.03 -1.71 -45.78
C GLY A 333 -23.51 -1.43 -46.02
N THR A 334 -24.36 -2.39 -45.67
CA THR A 334 -25.82 -2.29 -45.80
C THR A 334 -26.43 -1.66 -44.55
N ASN A 335 -27.36 -0.71 -44.71
CA ASN A 335 -28.06 -0.08 -43.60
C ASN A 335 -28.84 -1.10 -42.78
N ALA A 336 -28.61 -1.11 -41.47
CA ALA A 336 -29.47 -1.84 -40.54
C ALA A 336 -30.82 -1.13 -40.40
N ASN A 337 -31.87 -1.90 -40.16
CA ASN A 337 -33.19 -1.36 -39.81
C ASN A 337 -33.20 -0.84 -38.36
N PRO A 338 -34.18 0.02 -37.99
CA PRO A 338 -34.44 0.36 -36.60
C PRO A 338 -34.76 -0.90 -35.79
N ALA A 339 -33.90 -1.23 -34.82
CA ALA A 339 -34.08 -2.39 -33.96
C ALA A 339 -33.20 -2.30 -32.72
N GLN A 340 -33.41 -3.23 -31.80
CA GLN A 340 -32.43 -3.59 -30.78
C GLN A 340 -31.50 -4.65 -31.37
N TRP A 341 -30.19 -4.45 -31.27
CA TRP A 341 -29.15 -5.39 -31.74
C TRP A 341 -28.25 -5.76 -30.57
N ILE A 342 -28.29 -7.03 -30.12
CA ILE A 342 -27.57 -7.51 -28.94
C ILE A 342 -26.57 -8.56 -29.35
N ILE A 343 -25.30 -8.38 -28.99
CA ILE A 343 -24.26 -9.39 -29.23
C ILE A 343 -24.61 -10.66 -28.44
N ALA A 344 -24.57 -11.81 -29.11
CA ALA A 344 -24.98 -13.07 -28.52
C ALA A 344 -23.99 -13.66 -27.51
N GLN A 345 -22.75 -13.14 -27.50
CA GLN A 345 -21.76 -13.48 -26.49
C GLN A 345 -21.94 -12.61 -25.24
N GLU A 346 -21.98 -13.26 -24.08
CA GLU A 346 -21.97 -12.58 -22.80
C GLU A 346 -20.58 -12.03 -22.46
N VAL A 347 -20.57 -11.02 -21.62
CA VAL A 347 -19.37 -10.46 -21.02
C VAL A 347 -18.81 -11.46 -20.02
N LEU A 348 -17.59 -11.94 -20.28
CA LEU A 348 -17.02 -13.08 -19.57
C LEU A 348 -16.48 -12.72 -18.17
N GLU A 349 -16.16 -11.45 -17.96
CA GLU A 349 -15.60 -10.90 -16.73
C GLU A 349 -16.20 -9.51 -16.46
N SER A 350 -16.30 -9.10 -15.19
CA SER A 350 -16.79 -7.76 -14.87
C SER A 350 -15.78 -6.71 -15.34
N SER A 351 -16.23 -5.76 -16.14
CA SER A 351 -15.37 -4.82 -16.85
C SER A 351 -16.02 -3.44 -16.98
N LEU A 352 -15.23 -2.42 -17.31
CA LEU A 352 -15.68 -1.09 -17.66
C LEU A 352 -15.77 -0.96 -19.19
N LEU A 353 -16.96 -0.67 -19.72
CA LEU A 353 -17.14 -0.29 -21.13
C LEU A 353 -16.60 1.13 -21.33
N THR A 354 -15.55 1.25 -22.14
CA THR A 354 -14.85 2.52 -22.36
C THR A 354 -15.08 3.10 -23.72
N GLU A 355 -15.17 2.26 -24.74
CA GLU A 355 -15.34 2.72 -26.12
C GLU A 355 -16.45 1.99 -26.87
N PHE A 356 -17.16 2.74 -27.72
CA PHE A 356 -18.06 2.22 -28.74
C PHE A 356 -17.70 2.82 -30.10
N LYS A 357 -17.73 2.00 -31.15
CA LYS A 357 -17.56 2.44 -32.53
C LYS A 357 -18.70 1.95 -33.40
N THR A 358 -19.08 2.74 -34.40
CA THR A 358 -20.03 2.32 -35.44
C THR A 358 -19.82 3.10 -36.75
N PHE A 359 -20.32 2.56 -37.87
CA PHE A 359 -20.42 3.28 -39.13
C PHE A 359 -21.88 3.67 -39.41
N ALA A 360 -22.14 4.97 -39.64
CA ALA A 360 -23.47 5.49 -39.95
C ALA A 360 -23.50 6.16 -41.33
N THR A 361 -24.64 6.13 -42.03
CA THR A 361 -24.85 6.85 -43.31
C THR A 361 -25.63 8.15 -43.15
N LYS A 362 -26.20 8.38 -41.96
CA LYS A 362 -26.92 9.61 -41.62
C LYS A 362 -26.66 10.02 -40.18
N SER A 363 -26.93 11.29 -39.87
CA SER A 363 -26.93 11.76 -38.48
C SER A 363 -28.16 11.29 -37.72
N GLY A 364 -28.02 11.04 -36.43
CA GLY A 364 -29.13 10.69 -35.55
C GLY A 364 -28.66 10.22 -34.17
N THR A 365 -29.59 9.78 -33.34
CA THR A 365 -29.31 9.26 -31.99
C THR A 365 -29.40 7.75 -31.99
N LEU A 366 -28.52 7.07 -31.25
CA LEU A 366 -28.68 5.65 -30.91
C LEU A 366 -28.31 5.42 -29.45
N ASP A 367 -28.81 4.34 -28.85
CA ASP A 367 -28.42 3.95 -27.50
C ASP A 367 -27.36 2.87 -27.53
N VAL A 368 -26.33 3.03 -26.72
CA VAL A 368 -25.38 1.98 -26.31
C VAL A 368 -25.92 1.36 -25.04
N CYS A 369 -26.22 0.06 -25.04
CA CYS A 369 -26.96 -0.61 -23.97
C CYS A 369 -26.19 -1.80 -23.38
N VAL A 370 -26.34 -1.98 -22.07
CA VAL A 370 -25.99 -3.20 -21.34
C VAL A 370 -27.29 -3.94 -20.99
N TYR A 371 -27.34 -5.23 -21.27
CA TYR A 371 -28.51 -6.08 -21.04
C TYR A 371 -28.17 -7.21 -20.04
N SER A 372 -29.17 -7.65 -19.27
CA SER A 372 -29.15 -8.96 -18.60
C SER A 372 -30.12 -9.89 -19.31
N LYS A 373 -29.72 -11.14 -19.58
CA LYS A 373 -30.61 -12.15 -20.13
C LYS A 373 -31.52 -12.69 -19.03
N THR A 374 -32.84 -12.63 -19.22
CA THR A 374 -33.84 -13.04 -18.22
C THR A 374 -34.44 -14.41 -18.51
N ALA A 375 -34.49 -14.80 -19.78
CA ALA A 375 -34.89 -16.12 -20.26
C ALA A 375 -34.34 -16.33 -21.68
N ASP A 376 -34.62 -17.48 -22.32
CA ASP A 376 -34.28 -17.61 -23.74
C ASP A 376 -34.99 -16.52 -24.57
N LYS A 377 -34.22 -15.87 -25.45
CA LYS A 377 -34.67 -14.74 -26.29
C LYS A 377 -35.33 -13.59 -25.53
N SER A 378 -35.00 -13.39 -24.26
CA SER A 378 -35.53 -12.32 -23.42
C SER A 378 -34.40 -11.59 -22.69
N PHE A 379 -34.38 -10.26 -22.80
CA PHE A 379 -33.31 -9.40 -22.32
C PHE A 379 -33.90 -8.16 -21.65
N SER A 380 -33.34 -7.75 -20.51
CA SER A 380 -33.71 -6.50 -19.83
C SER A 380 -32.53 -5.53 -19.83
N ILE A 381 -32.77 -4.26 -20.16
CA ILE A 381 -31.74 -3.23 -20.14
C ILE A 381 -31.35 -2.93 -18.68
N LYS A 382 -30.05 -2.97 -18.40
CA LYS A 382 -29.44 -2.62 -17.10
C LYS A 382 -28.90 -1.20 -17.08
N SER A 383 -28.24 -0.81 -18.15
CA SER A 383 -27.80 0.57 -18.34
C SER A 383 -27.85 0.91 -19.83
N LEU A 384 -27.99 2.20 -20.13
CA LEU A 384 -27.88 2.71 -21.49
C LEU A 384 -27.27 4.10 -21.48
N LYS A 385 -26.59 4.44 -22.58
CA LYS A 385 -26.09 5.78 -22.85
C LYS A 385 -26.43 6.15 -24.29
N THR A 386 -27.19 7.22 -24.46
CA THR A 386 -27.53 7.74 -25.79
C THR A 386 -26.34 8.51 -26.36
N VAL A 387 -26.01 8.24 -27.62
CA VAL A 387 -24.94 8.91 -28.37
C VAL A 387 -25.47 9.47 -29.68
N ASN A 388 -24.89 10.59 -30.12
CA ASN A 388 -25.20 11.22 -31.40
C ASN A 388 -24.19 10.76 -32.45
N VAL A 389 -24.66 10.11 -33.50
CA VAL A 389 -23.83 9.70 -34.64
C VAL A 389 -23.98 10.68 -35.80
N VAL A 390 -22.94 10.77 -36.63
CA VAL A 390 -22.89 11.52 -37.90
C VAL A 390 -22.50 10.58 -39.05
N PRO A 391 -22.75 10.92 -40.34
CA PRO A 391 -22.30 10.10 -41.46
C PRO A 391 -20.80 9.81 -41.40
N GLY A 392 -20.42 8.55 -41.55
CA GLY A 392 -19.05 8.04 -41.46
C GLY A 392 -18.78 7.19 -40.22
N VAL A 393 -17.50 7.02 -39.89
CA VAL A 393 -17.04 6.29 -38.70
C VAL A 393 -17.21 7.18 -37.47
N ASN A 394 -17.89 6.65 -36.46
CA ASN A 394 -18.09 7.32 -35.17
C ASN A 394 -17.33 6.55 -34.09
N VAL A 395 -16.63 7.27 -33.22
CA VAL A 395 -15.86 6.72 -32.10
C VAL A 395 -16.21 7.48 -30.82
N PHE A 396 -16.63 6.75 -29.79
CA PHE A 396 -17.00 7.30 -28.50
C PHE A 396 -16.15 6.64 -27.42
N SER A 397 -15.09 7.30 -26.95
CA SER A 397 -14.09 6.71 -26.04
C SER A 397 -14.25 7.08 -24.56
N ASP A 398 -15.34 7.76 -24.18
CA ASP A 398 -15.63 8.17 -22.80
C ASP A 398 -17.01 7.66 -22.34
N LEU A 399 -17.30 6.37 -22.56
CA LEU A 399 -18.57 5.79 -22.15
C LEU A 399 -18.65 5.59 -20.64
N LYS A 400 -17.63 4.94 -20.06
CA LYS A 400 -17.46 4.63 -18.63
C LYS A 400 -18.72 3.98 -18.02
N ILE A 401 -19.18 2.90 -18.63
CA ILE A 401 -20.35 2.16 -18.16
C ILE A 401 -19.88 0.85 -17.53
N ASP A 402 -20.25 0.58 -16.27
CA ASP A 402 -19.95 -0.69 -15.63
C ASP A 402 -20.73 -1.83 -16.27
N VAL A 403 -20.06 -2.94 -16.54
CA VAL A 403 -20.64 -4.14 -17.15
C VAL A 403 -20.29 -5.35 -16.30
N SER A 404 -21.29 -5.93 -15.64
CA SER A 404 -21.10 -7.13 -14.83
C SER A 404 -20.90 -8.37 -15.70
N LYS A 405 -20.11 -9.34 -15.20
CA LYS A 405 -20.01 -10.68 -15.79
C LYS A 405 -21.41 -11.28 -16.05
N GLY A 406 -21.59 -11.91 -17.21
CA GLY A 406 -22.86 -12.51 -17.67
C GLY A 406 -23.85 -11.50 -18.27
N ASN A 407 -23.51 -10.20 -18.33
CA ASN A 407 -24.31 -9.22 -19.06
C ASN A 407 -23.97 -9.24 -20.55
N TYR A 408 -24.82 -8.64 -21.37
CA TYR A 408 -24.71 -8.61 -22.82
C TYR A 408 -24.62 -7.16 -23.31
N LEU A 409 -23.92 -6.94 -24.40
CA LEU A 409 -23.75 -5.62 -25.01
C LEU A 409 -24.60 -5.50 -26.26
N GLY A 410 -25.15 -4.32 -26.51
CA GLY A 410 -25.91 -4.07 -27.72
C GLY A 410 -26.20 -2.61 -27.95
N ILE A 411 -26.94 -2.34 -29.01
CA ILE A 411 -27.40 -0.99 -29.37
C ILE A 411 -28.90 -0.98 -29.64
N ARG A 412 -29.51 0.21 -29.52
CA ARG A 412 -30.85 0.49 -30.06
C ARG A 412 -30.76 1.56 -31.13
N THR A 413 -31.17 1.22 -32.34
CA THR A 413 -31.23 2.16 -33.46
C THR A 413 -32.67 2.61 -33.68
N PHE A 414 -32.90 3.92 -33.71
CA PHE A 414 -34.22 4.50 -33.89
C PHE A 414 -34.57 4.75 -35.36
N ASP A 415 -33.56 4.71 -36.23
CA ASP A 415 -33.69 4.94 -37.66
C ASP A 415 -32.78 4.01 -38.47
N SER A 416 -33.14 3.81 -39.75
CA SER A 416 -32.25 3.12 -40.69
C SER A 416 -31.01 3.97 -40.99
N GLY A 417 -29.85 3.31 -41.06
CA GLY A 417 -28.56 3.94 -41.38
C GLY A 417 -27.77 4.49 -40.20
N LEU A 418 -28.20 4.25 -38.95
CA LEU A 418 -27.43 4.59 -37.74
C LEU A 418 -26.35 3.58 -37.39
N THR A 419 -26.45 2.37 -37.95
CA THR A 419 -25.38 1.36 -37.99
C THR A 419 -25.55 0.58 -39.29
N GLN A 420 -24.53 -0.20 -39.64
CA GLN A 420 -24.55 -1.05 -40.83
C GLN A 420 -24.14 -2.49 -40.52
N TYR A 421 -24.26 -3.36 -41.52
CA TYR A 421 -23.72 -4.71 -41.52
C TYR A 421 -23.20 -5.07 -42.92
N THR A 422 -22.28 -6.02 -43.01
CA THR A 422 -21.79 -6.58 -44.28
C THR A 422 -22.01 -8.09 -44.28
N ALA A 423 -22.38 -8.67 -45.42
CA ALA A 423 -22.46 -10.12 -45.54
C ALA A 423 -21.05 -10.74 -45.48
N SER A 424 -20.88 -11.80 -44.70
CA SER A 424 -19.62 -12.52 -44.60
C SER A 424 -19.86 -13.99 -44.28
N THR A 425 -19.10 -14.87 -44.94
CA THR A 425 -19.01 -16.29 -44.58
C THR A 425 -17.98 -16.54 -43.47
N ASP A 426 -17.16 -15.54 -43.15
CA ASP A 426 -16.15 -15.61 -42.09
C ASP A 426 -16.75 -15.22 -40.74
N SER A 427 -17.16 -16.25 -40.00
CA SER A 427 -17.72 -16.12 -38.64
C SER A 427 -16.70 -15.68 -37.59
N THR A 428 -15.40 -15.59 -37.90
CA THR A 428 -14.36 -15.21 -36.93
C THR A 428 -14.27 -13.69 -36.72
N LEU A 429 -14.74 -12.90 -37.70
CA LEU A 429 -14.61 -11.44 -37.75
C LEU A 429 -15.70 -10.66 -36.98
N SER A 430 -16.74 -11.34 -36.50
CA SER A 430 -17.83 -10.73 -35.74
C SER A 430 -18.46 -11.71 -34.75
N PHE A 431 -19.35 -11.21 -33.91
CA PHE A 431 -20.17 -12.05 -33.04
C PHE A 431 -21.60 -12.11 -33.59
N PRO A 432 -22.29 -13.25 -33.50
CA PRO A 432 -23.71 -13.33 -33.81
C PRO A 432 -24.50 -12.32 -32.98
N VAL A 433 -25.61 -11.81 -33.51
CA VAL A 433 -26.47 -10.86 -32.77
C VAL A 433 -27.91 -11.34 -32.70
N TYR A 434 -28.54 -11.15 -31.54
CA TYR A 434 -29.98 -11.16 -31.38
C TYR A 434 -30.56 -9.84 -31.88
N SER A 435 -31.80 -9.88 -32.38
CA SER A 435 -32.46 -8.68 -32.88
C SER A 435 -33.93 -8.60 -32.51
N HIS A 436 -34.45 -7.41 -32.25
CA HIS A 436 -35.89 -7.19 -32.12
C HIS A 436 -36.30 -5.82 -32.68
N SER A 437 -37.27 -5.82 -33.61
CA SER A 437 -37.81 -4.61 -34.25
C SER A 437 -38.60 -3.68 -33.30
N LEU A 438 -39.11 -4.18 -32.17
CA LEU A 438 -39.80 -3.36 -31.17
C LEU A 438 -38.78 -2.87 -30.13
N LEU A 439 -38.52 -1.55 -30.12
CA LEU A 439 -37.49 -0.92 -29.26
C LEU A 439 -37.84 -0.91 -27.76
N THR A 440 -39.10 -1.19 -27.42
CA THR A 440 -39.63 -1.23 -26.05
C THR A 440 -39.82 -2.64 -25.51
N SER A 441 -39.66 -3.67 -26.34
CA SER A 441 -39.90 -5.06 -25.95
C SER A 441 -38.64 -5.69 -25.35
N ASN A 442 -38.81 -6.40 -24.23
CA ASN A 442 -37.75 -7.13 -23.53
C ASN A 442 -37.82 -8.65 -23.76
N THR A 443 -38.73 -9.11 -24.62
CA THR A 443 -39.01 -10.54 -24.87
C THR A 443 -39.23 -10.79 -26.36
N GLY A 444 -38.98 -12.01 -26.84
CA GLY A 444 -39.28 -12.39 -28.22
C GLY A 444 -38.23 -11.96 -29.25
N PHE A 445 -36.97 -11.81 -28.82
CA PHE A 445 -35.86 -11.54 -29.73
C PHE A 445 -35.70 -12.67 -30.74
N SER A 446 -35.46 -12.32 -32.01
CA SER A 446 -35.05 -13.30 -33.01
C SER A 446 -33.68 -13.87 -32.64
N GLY A 447 -33.52 -15.19 -32.81
CA GLY A 447 -32.30 -15.92 -32.45
C GLY A 447 -31.04 -15.35 -33.10
N PRO A 448 -29.86 -15.72 -32.59
CA PRO A 448 -28.63 -15.10 -33.03
C PRO A 448 -28.40 -15.39 -34.51
N THR A 449 -28.38 -14.34 -35.33
CA THR A 449 -28.17 -14.48 -36.78
C THR A 449 -26.66 -14.50 -37.04
N GLY A 450 -26.14 -15.63 -37.54
CA GLY A 450 -24.78 -15.75 -38.06
C GLY A 450 -24.77 -15.60 -39.58
N GLY A 451 -23.82 -14.82 -40.12
CA GLY A 451 -23.70 -14.55 -41.57
C GLY A 451 -23.50 -13.08 -41.94
N TYR A 452 -23.54 -12.18 -40.94
CA TYR A 452 -23.30 -10.75 -41.12
C TYR A 452 -22.26 -10.24 -40.12
N ILE A 453 -21.34 -9.40 -40.58
CA ILE A 453 -20.43 -8.62 -39.75
C ILE A 453 -21.12 -7.29 -39.47
N TRP A 454 -21.61 -7.15 -38.25
CA TRP A 454 -22.21 -5.91 -37.77
C TRP A 454 -21.13 -4.85 -37.59
N GLN A 455 -21.32 -3.67 -38.19
CA GLN A 455 -20.36 -2.58 -38.23
C GLN A 455 -20.48 -1.71 -36.97
N PHE A 456 -20.45 -2.36 -35.81
CA PHE A 456 -20.30 -1.74 -34.51
C PHE A 456 -19.47 -2.60 -33.58
N ASN A 457 -18.73 -1.98 -32.67
CA ASN A 457 -17.99 -2.71 -31.64
C ASN A 457 -17.90 -1.94 -30.32
N PHE A 458 -17.57 -2.67 -29.27
CA PHE A 458 -17.43 -2.22 -27.90
C PHE A 458 -16.07 -2.65 -27.37
N LYS A 459 -15.40 -1.78 -26.64
CA LYS A 459 -14.14 -2.07 -25.94
C LYS A 459 -14.37 -2.06 -24.42
N LEU A 460 -14.06 -3.18 -23.78
CA LEU A 460 -14.13 -3.33 -22.32
C LEU A 460 -12.74 -3.40 -21.71
N GLN A 461 -12.66 -2.93 -20.46
CA GLN A 461 -11.47 -2.89 -19.62
C GLN A 461 -11.72 -3.67 -18.32
N ASN A 462 -11.00 -4.76 -18.07
CA ASN A 462 -11.23 -5.64 -16.90
C ASN A 462 -10.97 -4.94 -15.54
N LEU A 463 -11.87 -5.14 -14.57
CA LEU A 463 -11.85 -4.46 -13.27
C LEU A 463 -11.08 -5.20 -12.16
N ASN A 464 -10.84 -6.51 -12.29
CA ASN A 464 -10.29 -7.34 -11.18
C ASN A 464 -8.82 -7.06 -10.82
N ALA A 465 -8.10 -6.29 -11.64
CA ALA A 465 -6.77 -5.81 -11.27
C ALA A 465 -6.84 -4.69 -10.21
N LYS A 466 -7.99 -4.03 -10.01
CA LYS A 466 -8.10 -2.79 -9.23
C LYS A 466 -7.82 -2.99 -7.74
N GLU A 467 -8.29 -4.05 -7.09
CA GLU A 467 -8.05 -4.24 -5.63
C GLU A 467 -6.60 -4.65 -5.32
N TYR A 468 -6.03 -5.57 -6.09
CA TYR A 468 -4.61 -5.95 -5.97
C TYR A 468 -3.66 -4.84 -6.43
N LEU A 469 -4.03 -4.06 -7.46
CA LEU A 469 -3.29 -2.87 -7.87
C LEU A 469 -3.38 -1.76 -6.83
N THR A 470 -4.52 -1.52 -6.19
CA THR A 470 -4.63 -0.45 -5.18
C THR A 470 -3.76 -0.77 -3.97
N PHE A 471 -3.82 -2.01 -3.46
CA PHE A 471 -2.96 -2.45 -2.36
C PHE A 471 -1.46 -2.41 -2.70
N SER A 472 -1.10 -2.80 -3.93
CA SER A 472 0.31 -2.81 -4.38
C SER A 472 0.82 -1.41 -4.77
N LEU A 473 -0.05 -0.53 -5.29
CA LEU A 473 0.25 0.85 -5.64
C LEU A 473 0.38 1.71 -4.38
N ASP A 474 -0.42 1.45 -3.34
CA ASP A 474 -0.30 2.12 -2.03
C ASP A 474 1.00 1.70 -1.33
N SER A 475 1.34 0.41 -1.37
CA SER A 475 2.63 -0.11 -0.87
C SER A 475 3.81 0.50 -1.65
N LEU A 476 3.74 0.56 -2.97
CA LEU A 476 4.78 1.14 -3.83
C LEU A 476 4.88 2.66 -3.66
N THR A 477 3.75 3.35 -3.54
CA THR A 477 3.69 4.79 -3.25
C THR A 477 4.30 5.08 -1.88
N SER A 478 4.04 4.23 -0.89
CA SER A 478 4.68 4.30 0.43
C SER A 478 6.18 4.06 0.34
N GLN A 479 6.65 3.06 -0.42
CA GLN A 479 8.08 2.78 -0.63
C GLN A 479 8.78 3.89 -1.44
N ILE A 480 8.11 4.51 -2.40
CA ILE A 480 8.60 5.67 -3.16
C ILE A 480 8.66 6.90 -2.27
N ASN A 481 7.66 7.12 -1.42
CA ASN A 481 7.67 8.23 -0.47
C ASN A 481 8.73 8.01 0.61
N ASP A 482 8.96 6.77 1.03
CA ASP A 482 10.06 6.35 1.88
C ASP A 482 11.41 6.57 1.17
N LEU A 483 11.57 6.22 -0.10
CA LEU A 483 12.78 6.50 -0.88
C LEU A 483 13.03 8.01 -1.10
N LYS A 484 11.98 8.79 -1.37
CA LYS A 484 12.03 10.27 -1.45
C LYS A 484 12.40 10.89 -0.10
N ALA A 485 11.90 10.33 1.00
CA ALA A 485 12.28 10.71 2.35
C ALA A 485 13.73 10.31 2.68
N ARG A 486 14.16 9.10 2.27
CA ARG A 486 15.52 8.54 2.42
C ARG A 486 16.58 9.29 1.62
N ALA A 487 16.18 10.05 0.61
CA ALA A 487 17.05 10.89 -0.20
C ALA A 487 17.38 12.25 0.40
N GLY A 488 16.56 12.78 1.31
CA GLY A 488 16.75 14.11 1.90
C GLY A 488 16.65 15.30 0.92
N LEU A 489 15.98 15.16 -0.24
CA LEU A 489 16.07 16.10 -1.37
C LEU A 489 14.77 16.86 -1.70
N VAL A 490 13.90 17.18 -0.73
CA VAL A 490 12.83 18.15 -1.01
C VAL A 490 13.41 19.55 -0.81
N GLU A 491 14.06 20.08 -1.84
CA GLU A 491 14.38 21.52 -1.88
C GLU A 491 13.15 22.30 -2.36
N THR A 492 12.82 23.39 -1.69
CA THR A 492 11.75 24.29 -2.14
C THR A 492 12.37 25.60 -2.59
N LEU A 493 12.21 25.93 -3.88
CA LEU A 493 12.57 27.22 -4.44
C LEU A 493 11.44 28.22 -4.17
N ILE A 494 11.76 29.36 -3.57
CA ILE A 494 10.83 30.47 -3.33
C ILE A 494 11.43 31.76 -3.90
N GLY A 495 10.66 32.50 -4.71
CA GLY A 495 11.11 33.69 -5.44
C GLY A 495 11.19 33.45 -6.95
N SER A 496 12.05 34.19 -7.66
CA SER A 496 12.15 34.02 -9.12
C SER A 496 12.51 32.58 -9.49
N LYS A 497 11.70 32.01 -10.40
CA LYS A 497 11.93 30.67 -10.95
C LYS A 497 13.09 30.63 -11.96
N ASN A 498 13.52 31.81 -12.44
CA ASN A 498 14.68 31.96 -13.30
C ASN A 498 15.92 32.37 -12.50
N SER A 499 17.10 32.09 -13.07
CA SER A 499 18.36 32.62 -12.53
C SER A 499 18.36 34.16 -12.61
N PRO A 500 18.86 34.88 -11.59
CA PRO A 500 18.89 36.33 -11.60
C PRO A 500 19.66 36.91 -12.80
N THR A 501 19.04 37.83 -13.51
CA THR A 501 19.61 38.55 -14.66
C THR A 501 19.49 40.07 -14.46
N VAL A 502 20.03 40.83 -15.42
CA VAL A 502 19.94 42.29 -15.45
C VAL A 502 18.49 42.74 -15.64
N GLY A 503 18.04 43.67 -14.80
CA GLY A 503 16.75 44.34 -14.87
C GLY A 503 16.81 45.79 -14.35
N THR A 504 15.69 46.27 -13.82
CA THR A 504 15.55 47.60 -13.22
C THR A 504 15.94 47.57 -11.75
N ASN A 505 16.68 48.58 -11.29
CA ASN A 505 17.08 48.69 -9.89
C ASN A 505 15.87 48.84 -8.96
N ALA A 506 15.81 47.98 -7.94
CA ALA A 506 14.87 48.16 -6.84
C ALA A 506 15.37 49.24 -5.88
N ASN A 507 14.42 49.92 -5.23
CA ASN A 507 14.72 50.90 -4.17
C ASN A 507 15.25 50.21 -2.91
N SER A 508 15.80 51.01 -1.99
CA SER A 508 16.04 50.56 -0.61
C SER A 508 14.70 50.33 0.08
N ALA A 509 14.41 49.08 0.42
CA ALA A 509 13.16 48.69 1.06
C ALA A 509 13.28 47.28 1.67
N GLN A 510 12.24 46.89 2.41
CA GLN A 510 11.95 45.49 2.70
C GLN A 510 11.14 44.90 1.53
N TRP A 511 11.55 43.73 1.04
CA TRP A 511 10.88 42.99 -0.04
C TRP A 511 10.55 41.58 0.44
N ILE A 512 9.27 41.26 0.63
CA ILE A 512 8.82 39.98 1.21
C ILE A 512 7.99 39.22 0.19
N ILE A 513 8.36 37.97 -0.10
CA ILE A 513 7.61 37.11 -1.01
C ILE A 513 6.26 36.75 -0.38
N ALA A 514 5.19 36.83 -1.16
CA ALA A 514 3.82 36.65 -0.68
C ALA A 514 3.44 35.19 -0.40
N GLN A 515 4.24 34.23 -0.85
CA GLN A 515 4.08 32.81 -0.54
C GLN A 515 4.61 32.53 0.88
N SER A 516 3.78 31.89 1.70
CA SER A 516 4.21 31.34 2.99
C SER A 516 4.96 30.04 2.81
N ILE A 517 5.85 29.73 3.76
CA ILE A 517 6.53 28.45 3.85
C ILE A 517 5.52 27.34 4.14
N GLU A 518 5.44 26.35 3.26
CA GLU A 518 4.55 25.20 3.40
C GLU A 518 5.22 24.02 4.12
N LYS A 519 6.55 24.02 4.20
CA LYS A 519 7.36 22.95 4.81
C LYS A 519 8.47 23.55 5.65
N ALA A 520 8.59 23.11 6.90
CA ALA A 520 9.68 23.55 7.77
C ALA A 520 11.03 23.05 7.24
N GLY A 521 12.10 23.78 7.51
CA GLY A 521 13.44 23.45 7.03
C GLY A 521 14.49 24.48 7.37
N LYS A 522 15.59 24.43 6.62
CA LYS A 522 16.66 25.42 6.68
C LYS A 522 16.79 26.11 5.33
N LEU A 523 16.85 27.44 5.34
CA LEU A 523 17.25 28.21 4.17
C LEU A 523 18.73 27.96 3.89
N THR A 524 19.04 27.36 2.75
CA THR A 524 20.40 26.96 2.37
C THR A 524 21.01 27.87 1.31
N GLN A 525 20.19 28.45 0.43
CA GLN A 525 20.69 29.30 -0.65
C GLN A 525 19.88 30.59 -0.86
N PHE A 526 20.58 31.63 -1.28
CA PHE A 526 20.02 32.88 -1.81
C PHE A 526 20.76 33.27 -3.07
N LYS A 527 20.04 33.71 -4.10
CA LYS A 527 20.61 34.33 -5.29
C LYS A 527 20.00 35.71 -5.52
N THR A 528 20.79 36.63 -6.05
CA THR A 528 20.30 37.93 -6.52
C THR A 528 21.20 38.52 -7.60
N TYR A 529 20.72 39.50 -8.36
CA TYR A 529 21.53 40.33 -9.25
C TYR A 529 21.63 41.76 -8.70
N SER A 530 22.85 42.30 -8.60
CA SER A 530 23.11 43.62 -8.02
C SER A 530 23.93 44.49 -8.99
N THR A 531 23.63 45.80 -9.07
CA THR A 531 24.40 46.74 -9.92
C THR A 531 25.57 47.40 -9.21
N LYS A 532 25.67 47.21 -7.89
CA LYS A 532 26.78 47.68 -7.06
C LYS A 532 27.00 46.72 -5.90
N SER A 533 28.17 46.83 -5.28
CA SER A 533 28.46 46.12 -4.03
C SER A 533 27.77 46.78 -2.84
N GLY A 534 27.37 45.99 -1.85
CA GLY A 534 26.71 46.48 -0.65
C GLY A 534 26.19 45.35 0.23
N VAL A 535 25.32 45.70 1.17
CA VAL A 535 24.83 44.78 2.20
C VAL A 535 23.34 44.47 1.99
N VAL A 536 22.99 43.19 2.00
CA VAL A 536 21.61 42.69 1.94
C VAL A 536 21.33 41.84 3.17
N ASP A 537 20.25 42.13 3.89
CA ASP A 537 19.78 41.25 4.97
C ASP A 537 18.76 40.27 4.42
N ILE A 538 19.06 38.98 4.52
CA ILE A 538 18.11 37.90 4.23
C ILE A 538 17.32 37.64 5.49
N CYS A 539 15.99 37.70 5.41
CA CYS A 539 15.12 37.69 6.58
C CYS A 539 14.03 36.61 6.47
N VAL A 540 13.76 35.94 7.60
CA VAL A 540 12.56 35.13 7.83
C VAL A 540 11.57 36.00 8.60
N TYR A 541 10.32 36.05 8.16
CA TYR A 541 9.26 36.86 8.73
C TYR A 541 8.11 35.98 9.25
N SER A 542 7.48 36.41 10.34
CA SER A 542 6.15 35.95 10.74
C SER A 542 5.10 36.98 10.30
N LYS A 543 3.93 36.54 9.85
CA LYS A 543 2.82 37.42 9.45
C LYS A 543 1.71 37.44 10.49
N SER A 544 1.19 38.63 10.80
CA SER A 544 -0.02 38.81 11.63
C SER A 544 -1.02 39.71 10.91
N GLY A 545 -2.27 39.29 10.80
CA GLY A 545 -3.26 40.01 9.99
C GLY A 545 -2.90 40.09 8.50
N ALA A 546 -3.49 41.03 7.77
CA ALA A 546 -3.36 41.09 6.31
C ALA A 546 -1.99 41.60 5.82
N ASN A 547 -1.41 42.62 6.48
CA ASN A 547 -0.25 43.38 5.98
C ASN A 547 0.81 43.70 7.06
N ASN A 548 0.87 42.94 8.16
CA ASN A 548 1.89 43.14 9.20
C ASN A 548 2.87 41.96 9.22
N PHE A 549 4.15 42.26 9.14
CA PHE A 549 5.25 41.29 9.11
C PHE A 549 6.29 41.66 10.15
N SER A 550 6.71 40.69 10.96
CA SER A 550 7.79 40.88 11.94
C SER A 550 8.95 39.97 11.61
N VAL A 551 10.18 40.49 11.66
CA VAL A 551 11.39 39.70 11.40
C VAL A 551 11.58 38.70 12.56
N LYS A 552 11.63 37.41 12.22
CA LYS A 552 11.88 36.31 13.16
C LYS A 552 13.36 36.02 13.29
N SER A 553 14.07 35.99 12.17
CA SER A 553 15.52 35.79 12.10
C SER A 553 16.10 36.47 10.85
N LYS A 554 17.39 36.80 10.87
CA LYS A 554 18.08 37.40 9.72
C LYS A 554 19.54 36.96 9.60
N GLN A 555 20.03 36.93 8.38
CA GLN A 555 21.45 36.74 8.07
C GLN A 555 21.88 37.77 7.02
N THR A 556 22.95 38.48 7.33
CA THR A 556 23.49 39.54 6.48
C THR A 556 24.51 38.97 5.49
N VAL A 557 24.40 39.35 4.22
CA VAL A 557 25.35 38.98 3.16
C VAL A 557 25.87 40.21 2.42
N ASN A 558 27.13 40.14 1.98
CA ASN A 558 27.75 41.16 1.15
C ASN A 558 27.59 40.77 -0.32
N VAL A 559 26.84 41.56 -1.07
CA VAL A 559 26.69 41.39 -2.52
C VAL A 559 27.78 42.18 -3.26
N VAL A 560 28.18 41.68 -4.43
CA VAL A 560 29.03 42.39 -5.39
C VAL A 560 28.26 42.73 -6.65
N GLN A 561 28.77 43.66 -7.47
CA GLN A 561 28.21 43.95 -8.78
C GLN A 561 28.17 42.67 -9.65
N GLY A 562 26.99 42.35 -10.20
CA GLY A 562 26.72 41.16 -11.00
C GLY A 562 25.79 40.16 -10.32
N ALA A 563 25.83 38.91 -10.78
CA ALA A 563 25.06 37.81 -10.21
C ALA A 563 25.75 37.28 -8.93
N ASN A 564 24.97 37.11 -7.87
CA ASN A 564 25.42 36.63 -6.57
C ASN A 564 24.73 35.31 -6.22
N THR A 565 25.46 34.38 -5.62
CA THR A 565 24.91 33.13 -5.06
C THR A 565 25.57 32.86 -3.72
N PHE A 566 24.75 32.70 -2.68
CA PHE A 566 25.19 32.39 -1.32
C PHE A 566 24.60 31.05 -0.93
N SER A 567 25.44 30.05 -0.67
CA SER A 567 25.02 28.68 -0.31
C SER A 567 25.27 28.31 1.15
N ASN A 568 25.72 29.27 1.96
CA ASN A 568 26.08 29.08 3.38
C ASN A 568 25.09 29.83 4.29
N LEU A 569 23.81 29.78 3.95
CA LEU A 569 22.77 30.34 4.80
C LEU A 569 22.40 29.35 5.90
N ASN A 570 22.12 29.86 7.09
CA ASN A 570 21.73 29.06 8.24
C ASN A 570 20.58 29.74 8.99
N LEU A 571 19.47 29.94 8.29
CA LEU A 571 18.23 30.44 8.87
C LEU A 571 17.20 29.30 8.91
N ASP A 572 16.71 29.00 10.10
CA ASP A 572 15.61 28.05 10.27
C ASP A 572 14.29 28.68 9.80
N VAL A 573 13.51 27.91 9.05
CA VAL A 573 12.18 28.28 8.57
C VAL A 573 11.15 27.28 9.07
N SER A 574 10.00 27.78 9.50
CA SER A 574 8.86 27.00 10.00
C SER A 574 7.67 27.14 9.05
N ILE A 575 6.73 26.18 9.10
CA ILE A 575 5.48 26.28 8.35
C ILE A 575 4.76 27.59 8.74
N GLY A 576 4.31 28.35 7.75
CA GLY A 576 3.65 29.64 7.93
C GLY A 576 4.57 30.85 8.01
N ASP A 577 5.89 30.67 8.05
CA ASP A 577 6.85 31.78 7.92
C ASP A 577 6.83 32.36 6.49
N TYR A 578 7.49 33.50 6.28
CA TYR A 578 7.67 34.15 4.98
C TYR A 578 9.14 34.53 4.77
N LEU A 579 9.60 34.57 3.52
CA LEU A 579 10.97 34.93 3.18
C LEU A 579 11.05 36.28 2.47
N GLY A 580 12.10 37.03 2.74
CA GLY A 580 12.35 38.31 2.08
C GLY A 580 13.76 38.84 2.29
N ILE A 581 14.01 40.01 1.73
CA ILE A 581 15.28 40.73 1.86
C ILE A 581 15.05 42.17 2.34
N LYS A 582 16.07 42.75 2.97
CA LYS A 582 16.21 44.19 3.17
C LYS A 582 17.38 44.71 2.35
N THR A 583 17.12 45.66 1.47
CA THR A 583 18.15 46.33 0.68
C THR A 583 18.46 47.70 1.30
N HIS A 584 19.70 47.89 1.75
CA HIS A 584 20.13 49.15 2.39
C HIS A 584 20.45 50.27 1.39
N ASP A 585 20.50 49.91 0.11
CA ASP A 585 20.83 50.81 -0.98
C ASP A 585 20.03 50.48 -2.25
N ILE A 586 19.85 51.49 -3.11
CA ILE A 586 19.30 51.29 -4.45
C ILE A 586 20.26 50.43 -5.29
N GLY A 587 19.71 49.44 -5.99
CA GLY A 587 20.47 48.58 -6.92
C GLY A 587 21.11 47.33 -6.31
N LEU A 588 20.84 47.02 -5.04
CA LEU A 588 21.29 45.76 -4.42
C LEU A 588 20.44 44.54 -4.80
N THR A 589 19.26 44.76 -5.37
CA THR A 589 18.48 43.77 -6.11
C THR A 589 17.80 44.46 -7.29
N GLN A 590 17.26 43.67 -8.21
CA GLN A 590 16.55 44.16 -9.38
C GLN A 590 15.20 43.47 -9.58
N TYR A 591 14.41 44.00 -10.51
CA TYR A 591 13.21 43.37 -11.02
C TYR A 591 13.07 43.61 -12.53
N ILE A 592 12.29 42.78 -13.21
CA ILE A 592 11.92 42.94 -14.61
C ILE A 592 10.40 43.08 -14.66
N SER A 593 9.88 44.15 -15.25
CA SER A 593 8.43 44.29 -15.42
C SER A 593 7.91 43.28 -16.43
N SER A 594 6.87 42.53 -16.06
CA SER A 594 6.27 41.51 -16.90
C SER A 594 4.79 41.34 -16.57
N SER A 595 3.95 41.10 -17.58
CA SER A 595 2.56 40.69 -17.39
C SER A 595 2.42 39.19 -17.09
N ASP A 596 3.49 38.40 -17.28
CA ASP A 596 3.48 36.96 -17.00
C ASP A 596 3.79 36.68 -15.52
N THR A 597 2.71 36.49 -14.76
CA THR A 597 2.74 36.22 -13.32
C THR A 597 3.13 34.78 -12.97
N THR A 598 3.29 33.89 -13.95
CA THR A 598 3.65 32.48 -13.69
C THR A 598 5.14 32.28 -13.38
N LEU A 599 5.96 33.27 -13.77
CA LEU A 599 7.43 33.23 -13.69
C LEU A 599 7.99 33.67 -12.32
N ASN A 600 7.17 34.26 -11.45
CA ASN A 600 7.60 34.74 -10.14
C ASN A 600 6.46 34.75 -9.11
N PHE A 601 6.80 34.92 -7.84
CA PHE A 601 5.84 35.13 -6.76
C PHE A 601 5.59 36.62 -6.52
N PRO A 602 4.35 37.03 -6.19
CA PRO A 602 4.06 38.39 -5.76
C PRO A 602 4.88 38.81 -4.54
N VAL A 603 5.22 40.08 -4.39
CA VAL A 603 6.08 40.60 -3.32
C VAL A 603 5.42 41.79 -2.61
N TYR A 604 5.37 41.75 -1.28
CA TYR A 604 5.06 42.89 -0.41
C TYR A 604 6.27 43.80 -0.26
N SER A 605 6.03 45.09 -0.09
CA SER A 605 7.12 46.06 0.08
C SER A 605 6.85 47.09 1.15
N HIS A 606 7.91 47.59 1.77
CA HIS A 606 7.84 48.73 2.68
C HIS A 606 9.16 49.50 2.72
N ALA A 607 9.09 50.83 2.56
CA ALA A 607 10.28 51.67 2.42
C ALA A 607 11.10 51.83 3.71
N ASN A 608 10.45 51.74 4.88
CA ASN A 608 11.14 51.76 6.16
C ASN A 608 11.69 50.36 6.47
N LEU A 609 13.01 50.25 6.66
CA LEU A 609 13.70 48.97 6.92
C LEU A 609 13.38 48.36 8.29
N ASP A 610 12.84 49.13 9.23
CA ASP A 610 12.55 48.67 10.60
C ASP A 610 11.05 48.49 10.89
N ALA A 611 10.18 48.81 9.95
CA ALA A 611 8.74 48.72 10.17
C ALA A 611 8.24 47.26 10.15
N THR A 612 7.24 47.02 11.01
CA THR A 612 6.58 45.71 11.17
C THR A 612 5.11 45.71 10.74
N THR A 613 4.57 46.88 10.38
CA THR A 613 3.17 47.10 9.97
C THR A 613 3.10 48.03 8.75
N GLY A 614 2.01 47.99 7.98
CA GLY A 614 1.78 48.93 6.89
C GLY A 614 2.53 48.59 5.59
N PHE A 615 2.81 47.31 5.35
CA PHE A 615 3.38 46.84 4.09
C PHE A 615 2.38 47.05 2.94
N ALA A 616 2.87 47.55 1.81
CA ALA A 616 2.08 47.65 0.60
C ALA A 616 1.82 46.24 0.05
N GLY A 617 0.56 45.98 -0.33
CA GLY A 617 0.06 44.68 -0.78
C GLY A 617 0.85 44.09 -1.95
N PRO A 618 0.77 42.77 -2.14
CA PRO A 618 1.75 42.08 -2.94
C PRO A 618 1.54 42.39 -4.42
N THR A 619 2.58 42.94 -5.06
CA THR A 619 2.51 43.29 -6.49
C THR A 619 3.01 42.13 -7.35
N GLY A 620 2.18 41.65 -8.28
CA GLY A 620 2.52 40.54 -9.18
C GLY A 620 3.13 40.92 -10.53
N GLY A 621 3.16 42.21 -10.89
CA GLY A 621 3.61 42.68 -12.22
C GLY A 621 5.12 42.72 -12.45
N ASN A 622 5.92 42.19 -11.53
CA ASN A 622 7.38 42.25 -11.57
C ASN A 622 8.00 40.87 -11.29
N ILE A 623 8.96 40.47 -12.12
CA ILE A 623 9.84 39.32 -11.91
C ILE A 623 11.06 39.80 -11.12
N TRP A 624 11.02 39.56 -9.82
CA TRP A 624 12.07 39.94 -8.87
C TRP A 624 13.31 39.09 -9.07
N GLN A 625 14.47 39.72 -9.25
CA GLN A 625 15.73 39.04 -9.54
C GLN A 625 16.41 38.52 -8.27
N PHE A 626 15.65 37.80 -7.45
CA PHE A 626 16.15 37.06 -6.30
C PHE A 626 15.32 35.81 -6.01
N ASN A 627 15.98 34.79 -5.46
CA ASN A 627 15.33 33.56 -5.02
C ASN A 627 16.05 32.91 -3.83
N PHE A 628 15.33 32.02 -3.19
CA PHE A 628 15.70 31.30 -1.97
C PHE A 628 15.53 29.80 -2.20
N LEU A 629 16.44 29.00 -1.65
CA LEU A 629 16.36 27.56 -1.63
C LEU A 629 16.27 27.07 -0.19
N ILE A 630 15.26 26.28 0.11
CA ILE A 630 15.03 25.72 1.44
C ILE A 630 15.29 24.22 1.35
N ALA A 631 16.23 23.72 2.17
CA ALA A 631 16.32 22.30 2.46
C ALA A 631 15.26 21.97 3.51
N ASN A 632 14.19 21.31 3.11
CA ASN A 632 13.11 20.96 4.04
C ASN A 632 13.60 19.93 5.06
N THR A 633 13.32 20.18 6.34
CA THR A 633 13.42 19.13 7.36
C THR A 633 12.35 18.08 7.05
N LEU A 634 12.69 16.80 7.28
CA LEU A 634 11.75 15.68 7.21
C LEU A 634 10.50 16.08 8.01
N ALA A 635 9.41 16.40 7.32
CA ALA A 635 8.12 16.37 7.96
C ALA A 635 7.87 14.89 8.23
N GLU A 636 7.78 14.49 9.50
CA GLU A 636 6.97 13.31 9.81
C GLU A 636 5.64 13.53 9.08
N GLN A 637 5.26 12.59 8.20
CA GLN A 637 3.91 12.59 7.68
C GLN A 637 2.97 12.72 8.87
N PRO A 638 1.95 13.60 8.83
CA PRO A 638 0.99 13.67 9.92
C PRO A 638 0.48 12.24 10.11
N LYS A 639 0.79 11.66 11.27
CA LYS A 639 0.40 10.28 11.59
C LYS A 639 -1.11 10.18 11.40
N LYS A 640 -1.60 9.00 11.01
CA LYS A 640 -2.99 8.80 10.53
C LYS A 640 -4.05 9.51 11.38
N TRP A 641 -3.83 9.56 12.69
CA TRP A 641 -4.75 10.13 13.67
C TRP A 641 -4.19 11.36 14.41
N ALA A 642 -3.25 12.08 13.79
CA ALA A 642 -2.76 13.35 14.27
C ALA A 642 -3.92 14.31 14.55
N GLY A 643 -3.97 14.85 15.77
CA GLY A 643 -5.04 15.73 16.23
C GLY A 643 -6.37 15.05 16.55
N LYS A 644 -6.47 13.71 16.48
CA LYS A 644 -7.64 12.95 16.92
C LYS A 644 -7.50 12.54 18.39
N LYS A 645 -8.64 12.36 19.08
CA LYS A 645 -8.69 11.92 20.48
C LYS A 645 -9.01 10.43 20.58
N TYR A 646 -8.12 9.70 21.25
CA TYR A 646 -8.23 8.28 21.57
C TYR A 646 -8.45 8.14 23.08
N VAL A 647 -9.52 7.46 23.48
CA VAL A 647 -9.83 7.16 24.88
C VAL A 647 -9.68 5.66 25.11
N SER A 648 -9.03 5.26 26.21
CA SER A 648 -8.88 3.85 26.55
C SER A 648 -9.45 3.56 27.94
N PHE A 649 -10.52 2.77 27.99
CA PHE A 649 -11.14 2.31 29.23
C PHE A 649 -10.66 0.90 29.57
N GLY A 650 -10.30 0.70 30.83
CA GLY A 650 -9.96 -0.62 31.32
C GLY A 650 -9.54 -0.66 32.78
N ASP A 651 -8.82 -1.71 33.13
CA ASP A 651 -8.43 -2.00 34.52
C ASP A 651 -6.98 -1.56 34.83
N SER A 652 -6.30 -2.29 35.73
CA SER A 652 -4.90 -2.03 36.11
C SER A 652 -3.95 -2.09 34.92
N ILE A 653 -4.18 -2.97 33.94
CA ILE A 653 -3.33 -3.11 32.76
C ILE A 653 -3.36 -1.82 31.93
N THR A 654 -4.55 -1.24 31.75
CA THR A 654 -4.75 0.04 31.09
C THR A 654 -4.18 1.19 31.94
N TRP A 655 -4.41 1.16 33.25
CA TRP A 655 -3.99 2.18 34.22
C TRP A 655 -2.47 2.38 34.28
N TYR A 656 -1.69 1.31 34.11
CA TYR A 656 -0.22 1.35 34.23
C TYR A 656 0.46 2.27 33.21
N ASN A 657 -0.14 2.53 32.05
CA ASN A 657 0.49 3.35 31.02
C ASN A 657 0.91 4.74 31.54
N GLY A 658 2.22 5.03 31.50
CA GLY A 658 2.80 6.28 32.00
C GLY A 658 2.98 6.34 33.52
N ARG A 659 2.77 5.24 34.24
CA ARG A 659 2.94 5.13 35.70
C ARG A 659 4.09 4.19 36.06
N ALA A 660 4.66 4.37 37.24
CA ALA A 660 5.68 3.46 37.75
C ALA A 660 5.06 2.11 38.13
N PHE A 661 5.74 1.02 37.81
CA PHE A 661 5.40 -0.29 38.34
C PHE A 661 5.52 -0.32 39.87
N VAL A 662 4.57 -1.01 40.52
CA VAL A 662 4.52 -1.14 41.98
C VAL A 662 5.65 -2.03 42.51
N ALA A 663 5.90 -1.99 43.82
CA ALA A 663 7.01 -2.70 44.47
C ALA A 663 6.98 -4.23 44.29
N THR A 664 5.79 -4.82 44.06
CA THR A 664 5.61 -6.27 43.85
C THR A 664 5.81 -6.72 42.40
N HIS A 665 6.24 -5.79 41.53
CA HIS A 665 6.52 -6.06 40.12
C HIS A 665 8.03 -6.15 39.89
N VAL A 666 8.50 -7.06 39.02
CA VAL A 666 9.94 -7.26 38.72
C VAL A 666 10.63 -6.04 38.12
N GLU A 667 9.86 -5.12 37.55
CA GLU A 667 10.31 -3.83 37.01
C GLU A 667 9.93 -2.64 37.91
N ALA A 668 9.74 -2.87 39.21
CA ALA A 668 9.34 -1.86 40.19
C ALA A 668 10.09 -0.52 40.02
N GLY A 669 9.34 0.58 40.08
CA GLY A 669 9.88 1.93 39.92
C GLY A 669 10.13 2.37 38.47
N GLN A 670 10.16 1.46 37.49
CA GLN A 670 10.23 1.85 36.08
C GLN A 670 8.86 2.34 35.58
N ILE A 671 8.86 3.39 34.76
CA ILE A 671 7.64 3.89 34.11
C ILE A 671 7.21 2.91 33.02
N ALA A 672 6.01 2.33 33.17
CA ALA A 672 5.46 1.41 32.21
C ALA A 672 5.11 2.15 30.91
N LYS A 673 5.64 1.63 29.79
CA LYS A 673 5.17 1.98 28.45
C LYS A 673 4.03 1.02 28.11
N GLY A 674 2.81 1.40 28.47
CA GLY A 674 1.62 0.60 28.23
C GLY A 674 1.32 0.46 26.73
N TYR A 675 0.40 -0.44 26.39
CA TYR A 675 0.01 -0.71 25.00
C TYR A 675 -0.50 0.56 24.28
N GLN A 676 -1.07 1.51 25.03
CA GLN A 676 -1.59 2.77 24.51
C GLN A 676 -0.47 3.68 23.99
N SER A 677 0.71 3.69 24.61
CA SER A 677 1.84 4.46 24.11
C SER A 677 2.24 4.03 22.70
N TYR A 678 2.15 2.73 22.37
CA TYR A 678 2.42 2.25 21.01
C TYR A 678 1.37 2.75 20.01
N VAL A 679 0.11 2.90 20.42
CA VAL A 679 -0.94 3.52 19.58
C VAL A 679 -0.63 4.99 19.32
N VAL A 680 -0.25 5.75 20.36
CA VAL A 680 0.12 7.17 20.24
C VAL A 680 1.36 7.34 19.38
N ASP A 681 2.40 6.53 19.61
CA ASP A 681 3.65 6.58 18.87
C ASP A 681 3.43 6.30 17.37
N GLU A 682 2.55 5.36 17.03
CA GLU A 682 2.32 4.95 15.64
C GLU A 682 1.28 5.81 14.91
N LEU A 683 0.26 6.30 15.62
CA LEU A 683 -0.91 6.94 15.00
C LEU A 683 -1.01 8.44 15.30
N GLY A 684 -0.25 8.96 16.26
CA GLY A 684 -0.17 10.39 16.59
C GLY A 684 -1.43 11.00 17.19
N CYS A 685 -2.37 10.17 17.65
CA CYS A 685 -3.53 10.64 18.41
C CYS A 685 -3.14 11.13 19.80
N THR A 686 -4.03 11.91 20.41
CA THR A 686 -3.96 12.24 21.84
C THR A 686 -4.65 11.16 22.65
N LEU A 687 -4.02 10.69 23.73
CA LEU A 687 -4.56 9.66 24.61
C LEU A 687 -5.23 10.28 25.84
N ASP A 688 -6.48 9.87 26.11
CA ASP A 688 -7.11 9.98 27.42
C ASP A 688 -7.19 8.58 28.06
N ASN A 689 -6.34 8.33 29.05
CA ASN A 689 -6.28 7.05 29.74
C ASN A 689 -7.31 7.00 30.88
N LYS A 690 -8.32 6.16 30.74
CA LYS A 690 -9.39 5.91 31.71
C LYS A 690 -9.28 4.53 32.38
N GLY A 691 -8.08 3.94 32.40
CA GLY A 691 -7.79 2.73 33.14
C GLY A 691 -7.82 2.94 34.64
N GLU A 692 -8.36 1.99 35.41
CA GLU A 692 -8.36 2.02 36.88
C GLU A 692 -7.93 0.70 37.52
N SER A 693 -7.01 0.80 38.47
CA SER A 693 -6.42 -0.38 39.09
C SER A 693 -7.44 -1.18 39.91
N GLY A 694 -7.58 -2.47 39.58
CA GLY A 694 -8.44 -3.42 40.29
C GLY A 694 -9.94 -3.31 39.97
N TRP A 695 -10.32 -2.48 39.00
CA TRP A 695 -11.72 -2.29 38.61
C TRP A 695 -12.20 -3.42 37.68
N ASP A 696 -13.48 -3.75 37.82
CA ASP A 696 -14.22 -4.65 36.94
C ASP A 696 -15.14 -3.85 35.99
N MET A 697 -15.81 -4.53 35.05
CA MET A 697 -16.60 -3.88 34.01
C MET A 697 -17.78 -3.09 34.58
N THR A 698 -18.35 -3.51 35.73
CA THR A 698 -19.47 -2.81 36.35
C THR A 698 -19.04 -1.43 36.88
N GLN A 699 -17.84 -1.35 37.47
CA GLN A 699 -17.24 -0.11 37.95
C GLN A 699 -16.77 0.78 36.78
N ILE A 700 -16.12 0.19 35.78
CA ILE A 700 -15.68 0.90 34.57
C ILE A 700 -16.88 1.54 33.86
N TYR A 701 -17.98 0.80 33.69
CA TYR A 701 -19.21 1.34 33.12
C TYR A 701 -19.72 2.52 33.94
N LYS A 702 -19.98 2.31 35.24
CA LYS A 702 -20.67 3.27 36.10
C LYS A 702 -19.88 4.56 36.32
N ASP A 703 -18.58 4.45 36.58
CA ASP A 703 -17.77 5.56 37.12
C ASP A 703 -16.77 6.13 36.09
N ARG A 704 -16.55 5.45 34.95
CA ARG A 704 -15.68 5.93 33.87
C ARG A 704 -16.43 6.16 32.56
N ILE A 705 -17.24 5.23 32.08
CA ILE A 705 -17.88 5.34 30.76
C ILE A 705 -19.15 6.20 30.83
N LEU A 706 -20.08 5.89 31.72
CA LEU A 706 -21.37 6.58 31.85
C LEU A 706 -21.28 8.11 32.10
N PRO A 707 -20.30 8.64 32.87
CA PRO A 707 -20.16 10.09 33.05
C PRO A 707 -19.24 10.75 32.01
N TYR A 708 -18.70 10.01 31.03
CA TYR A 708 -17.71 10.55 30.11
C TYR A 708 -18.33 11.28 28.91
N ASP A 709 -17.75 12.42 28.54
CA ASP A 709 -18.17 13.17 27.35
C ASP A 709 -17.47 12.64 26.08
N PHE A 710 -18.23 11.97 25.23
CA PHE A 710 -17.76 11.40 23.96
C PHE A 710 -17.81 12.36 22.76
N SER A 711 -18.29 13.60 22.92
CA SER A 711 -18.56 14.54 21.80
C SER A 711 -17.35 14.81 20.89
N ASP A 712 -16.13 14.82 21.44
CA ASP A 712 -14.87 15.03 20.71
C ASP A 712 -14.05 13.74 20.48
N THR A 713 -14.57 12.60 20.90
CA THR A 713 -13.84 11.33 20.88
C THR A 713 -13.89 10.70 19.49
N TYR A 714 -12.73 10.42 18.92
CA TYR A 714 -12.62 9.78 17.60
C TYR A 714 -12.65 8.25 17.70
N LEU A 715 -11.95 7.70 18.70
CA LEU A 715 -11.86 6.27 18.97
C LEU A 715 -11.93 6.02 20.47
N THR A 716 -12.66 4.99 20.87
CA THR A 716 -12.57 4.38 22.20
C THR A 716 -12.18 2.90 22.15
N THR A 717 -11.33 2.47 23.08
CA THR A 717 -11.12 1.04 23.38
C THR A 717 -11.73 0.69 24.72
N ILE A 718 -12.34 -0.49 24.82
CA ILE A 718 -12.91 -1.02 26.06
C ILE A 718 -12.31 -2.40 26.32
N THR A 719 -11.68 -2.58 27.47
CA THR A 719 -11.13 -3.87 27.92
C THR A 719 -11.42 -4.10 29.40
N SER A 720 -11.83 -5.31 29.76
CA SER A 720 -12.05 -5.76 31.15
C SER A 720 -12.14 -7.29 31.16
N GLY A 721 -12.38 -7.91 32.32
CA GLY A 721 -12.67 -9.33 32.45
C GLY A 721 -11.78 -10.04 33.45
N ALA A 722 -10.54 -9.57 33.62
CA ALA A 722 -9.59 -10.12 34.59
C ALA A 722 -10.11 -9.98 36.02
N ASN A 723 -10.47 -8.75 36.42
CA ASN A 723 -11.05 -8.49 37.74
C ASN A 723 -12.49 -9.00 37.86
N ASP A 724 -13.27 -9.05 36.78
CA ASP A 724 -14.60 -9.64 36.77
C ASP A 724 -14.56 -11.14 37.05
N CYS A 725 -13.55 -11.84 36.52
CA CYS A 725 -13.28 -13.26 36.79
C CYS A 725 -12.89 -13.47 38.24
N ARG A 726 -11.90 -12.69 38.71
CA ARG A 726 -11.39 -12.72 40.09
C ARG A 726 -12.46 -12.35 41.14
N LYS A 727 -13.37 -11.45 40.82
CA LYS A 727 -14.49 -11.07 41.69
C LYS A 727 -15.77 -11.86 41.40
N GLY A 728 -15.70 -12.89 40.54
CA GLY A 728 -16.88 -13.58 40.06
C GLY A 728 -17.66 -14.28 41.18
N GLU A 729 -18.80 -14.87 40.83
CA GLU A 729 -19.73 -15.48 41.79
C GLU A 729 -19.10 -16.72 42.49
N VAL A 730 -18.50 -16.50 43.66
CA VAL A 730 -17.95 -17.55 44.53
C VAL A 730 -18.71 -17.55 45.85
N ALA A 731 -19.08 -18.75 46.33
CA ALA A 731 -19.81 -18.99 47.57
C ALA A 731 -19.17 -18.41 48.87
N ARG A 732 -18.00 -17.76 48.81
CA ARG A 732 -17.21 -17.37 49.99
C ARG A 732 -16.72 -15.92 50.04
N LEU A 733 -17.02 -15.06 49.06
CA LEU A 733 -16.69 -13.63 49.13
C LEU A 733 -17.95 -12.78 49.39
N PRO A 734 -17.99 -11.99 50.49
CA PRO A 734 -19.17 -11.19 50.85
C PRO A 734 -19.20 -9.84 50.10
N SER A 735 -20.39 -9.45 49.64
CA SER A 735 -20.84 -8.09 49.26
C SER A 735 -20.31 -7.42 47.98
N ASN A 736 -19.35 -8.01 47.24
CA ASN A 736 -18.75 -7.38 46.04
C ASN A 736 -18.57 -8.32 44.83
N SER A 737 -19.39 -9.37 44.73
CA SER A 737 -19.33 -10.34 43.63
C SER A 737 -19.91 -9.79 42.31
N VAL A 738 -19.21 -10.02 41.19
CA VAL A 738 -19.67 -9.66 39.84
C VAL A 738 -20.32 -10.86 39.16
N LYS A 739 -21.55 -10.69 38.66
CA LYS A 739 -22.23 -11.75 37.89
C LYS A 739 -21.68 -11.83 36.48
N LYS A 740 -21.64 -13.02 35.89
CA LYS A 740 -21.32 -13.20 34.45
C LYS A 740 -22.35 -12.51 33.55
N GLY A 741 -23.63 -12.71 33.83
CA GLY A 741 -24.76 -12.13 33.08
C GLY A 741 -25.03 -12.83 31.75
N GLU A 742 -26.17 -12.49 31.13
CA GLU A 742 -26.60 -13.00 29.82
C GLU A 742 -26.67 -11.88 28.79
N ILE A 743 -26.48 -12.24 27.52
CA ILE A 743 -26.60 -11.29 26.42
C ILE A 743 -28.08 -10.93 26.27
N ALA A 744 -28.39 -9.63 26.33
CA ALA A 744 -29.72 -9.12 26.08
C ALA A 744 -29.82 -8.51 24.67
N PRO A 745 -31.03 -8.39 24.08
CA PRO A 745 -31.22 -7.72 22.80
C PRO A 745 -30.71 -6.27 22.82
N ILE A 746 -30.29 -5.77 21.65
CA ILE A 746 -29.90 -4.37 21.46
C ILE A 746 -31.07 -3.45 21.87
N ASN A 747 -30.76 -2.35 22.55
CA ASN A 747 -31.72 -1.34 23.04
C ASN A 747 -32.73 -1.91 24.06
N SER A 748 -32.32 -2.90 24.86
CA SER A 748 -33.09 -3.43 25.99
C SER A 748 -32.53 -2.93 27.32
N THR A 749 -33.19 -3.29 28.43
CA THR A 749 -32.65 -2.98 29.77
C THR A 749 -31.58 -4.01 30.15
N PHE A 750 -30.35 -3.55 30.36
CA PHE A 750 -29.23 -4.40 30.75
C PHE A 750 -29.07 -4.52 32.28
N ASP A 751 -28.70 -5.71 32.78
CA ASP A 751 -28.24 -5.88 34.16
C ASP A 751 -26.79 -5.36 34.30
N THR A 752 -26.66 -4.08 34.62
CA THR A 752 -25.35 -3.40 34.80
C THR A 752 -24.60 -3.85 36.06
N GLY A 753 -25.21 -4.71 36.89
CA GLY A 753 -24.52 -5.44 37.96
C GLY A 753 -23.82 -6.72 37.49
N SER A 754 -23.89 -7.02 36.19
CA SER A 754 -23.19 -8.14 35.55
C SER A 754 -22.13 -7.64 34.56
N PHE A 755 -21.09 -8.44 34.32
CA PHE A 755 -20.08 -8.17 33.30
C PHE A 755 -20.70 -7.94 31.92
N THR A 756 -21.57 -8.86 31.51
CA THR A 756 -22.23 -8.83 30.19
C THR A 756 -23.09 -7.57 30.04
N GLY A 757 -23.97 -7.30 31.01
CA GLY A 757 -24.87 -6.15 30.93
C GLY A 757 -24.14 -4.81 31.04
N ALA A 758 -23.09 -4.71 31.86
CA ALA A 758 -22.27 -3.50 31.95
C ALA A 758 -21.50 -3.22 30.64
N LEU A 759 -20.99 -4.26 29.97
CA LEU A 759 -20.33 -4.10 28.67
C LEU A 759 -21.32 -3.66 27.58
N GLN A 760 -22.51 -4.27 27.49
CA GLN A 760 -23.54 -3.84 26.54
C GLN A 760 -23.99 -2.40 26.80
N ALA A 761 -24.25 -2.04 28.06
CA ALA A 761 -24.62 -0.69 28.44
C ALA A 761 -23.51 0.33 28.13
N SER A 762 -22.25 -0.06 28.25
CA SER A 762 -21.11 0.78 27.86
C SER A 762 -21.10 1.09 26.37
N ILE A 763 -21.27 0.06 25.54
CA ILE A 763 -21.31 0.20 24.08
C ILE A 763 -22.47 1.10 23.65
N GLU A 764 -23.67 0.85 24.16
CA GLU A 764 -24.85 1.64 23.80
C GLU A 764 -24.75 3.08 24.30
N HIS A 765 -24.12 3.32 25.45
CA HIS A 765 -23.86 4.68 25.92
C HIS A 765 -22.90 5.44 24.99
N VAL A 766 -21.82 4.80 24.51
CA VAL A 766 -20.89 5.42 23.54
C VAL A 766 -21.63 5.74 22.24
N ILE A 767 -22.37 4.78 21.69
CA ILE A 767 -23.11 4.95 20.43
C ILE A 767 -24.14 6.08 20.56
N ALA A 768 -24.90 6.12 21.66
CA ALA A 768 -25.90 7.14 21.91
C ALA A 768 -25.27 8.54 22.09
N SER A 769 -24.08 8.62 22.69
CA SER A 769 -23.39 9.89 22.95
C SER A 769 -22.65 10.43 21.72
N ASN A 770 -22.05 9.55 20.92
CA ASN A 770 -21.37 9.89 19.68
C ASN A 770 -21.43 8.71 18.68
N PRO A 771 -22.42 8.70 17.77
CA PRO A 771 -22.57 7.63 16.78
C PRO A 771 -21.40 7.50 15.79
N ALA A 772 -20.54 8.53 15.68
CA ALA A 772 -19.36 8.51 14.81
C ALA A 772 -18.09 8.03 15.55
N CYS A 773 -18.14 7.85 16.87
CA CYS A 773 -17.03 7.34 17.66
C CYS A 773 -16.76 5.88 17.25
N LYS A 774 -15.52 5.60 16.84
CA LYS A 774 -15.10 4.22 16.58
C LYS A 774 -14.96 3.48 17.90
N ILE A 775 -15.52 2.28 17.99
CA ILE A 775 -15.41 1.41 19.17
C ILE A 775 -14.56 0.21 18.78
N VAL A 776 -13.63 -0.18 19.65
CA VAL A 776 -12.87 -1.42 19.54
C VAL A 776 -12.92 -2.12 20.90
N LEU A 777 -13.38 -3.37 20.91
CA LEU A 777 -13.33 -4.19 22.12
C LEU A 777 -12.03 -4.97 22.17
N ILE A 778 -11.52 -5.21 23.37
CA ILE A 778 -10.28 -5.97 23.54
C ILE A 778 -10.50 -7.00 24.64
N THR A 779 -10.27 -8.28 24.32
CA THR A 779 -10.36 -9.36 25.31
C THR A 779 -9.26 -9.19 26.37
N PRO A 780 -9.47 -9.63 27.62
CA PRO A 780 -8.40 -9.63 28.61
C PRO A 780 -7.29 -10.59 28.16
N ILE A 781 -6.04 -10.31 28.54
CA ILE A 781 -4.97 -11.31 28.40
C ILE A 781 -5.25 -12.51 29.32
N ARG A 782 -4.56 -13.62 29.09
CA ARG A 782 -4.53 -14.72 30.07
C ARG A 782 -3.91 -14.23 31.38
N GLY A 783 -4.63 -14.45 32.47
CA GLY A 783 -4.15 -14.21 33.83
C GLY A 783 -4.23 -15.50 34.65
N TRP A 784 -3.35 -15.63 35.62
CA TRP A 784 -3.32 -16.76 36.54
C TRP A 784 -3.55 -16.29 37.96
N TYR A 785 -4.45 -16.94 38.70
CA TYR A 785 -4.85 -16.53 40.05
C TYR A 785 -4.85 -17.69 41.03
N ASN A 786 -4.62 -17.38 42.31
CA ASN A 786 -4.79 -18.29 43.44
C ASN A 786 -6.16 -18.07 44.07
N GLU A 787 -7.22 -18.40 43.34
CA GLU A 787 -8.59 -18.41 43.86
C GLU A 787 -9.04 -19.85 44.10
N PHE A 788 -8.46 -20.44 45.14
CA PHE A 788 -8.74 -21.81 45.57
C PHE A 788 -10.24 -22.04 45.81
N ASN A 789 -10.78 -23.17 45.31
CA ASN A 789 -12.19 -23.58 45.41
C ASN A 789 -13.21 -22.63 44.75
N THR A 790 -12.88 -22.07 43.58
CA THR A 790 -13.81 -21.25 42.78
C THR A 790 -14.04 -21.86 41.40
N ASN A 791 -15.23 -21.66 40.82
CA ASN A 791 -15.55 -22.15 39.47
C ASN A 791 -14.96 -21.27 38.35
N ASN A 792 -14.49 -20.05 38.68
CA ASN A 792 -13.98 -19.09 37.70
C ASN A 792 -12.46 -19.24 37.47
N VAL A 793 -11.78 -20.00 38.33
CA VAL A 793 -10.34 -20.27 38.24
C VAL A 793 -10.15 -21.77 38.48
N PRO A 794 -9.87 -22.59 37.45
CA PRO A 794 -9.80 -24.03 37.56
C PRO A 794 -8.49 -24.42 38.27
N ASN A 795 -8.55 -24.51 39.60
CA ASN A 795 -7.46 -25.06 40.39
C ASN A 795 -7.95 -25.63 41.73
N THR A 796 -7.44 -26.81 42.06
CA THR A 796 -7.74 -27.58 43.28
C THR A 796 -6.60 -27.59 44.29
N ASP A 797 -5.49 -26.88 44.04
CA ASP A 797 -4.35 -26.71 44.94
C ASP A 797 -4.09 -25.24 45.25
N ALA A 798 -4.22 -24.83 46.52
CA ALA A 798 -3.97 -23.46 46.97
C ALA A 798 -2.53 -22.96 46.76
N LYS A 799 -1.61 -23.79 46.24
CA LYS A 799 -0.23 -23.42 45.89
C LYS A 799 0.00 -23.23 44.39
N VAL A 800 -0.99 -23.56 43.55
CA VAL A 800 -0.92 -23.40 42.10
C VAL A 800 -1.74 -22.17 41.70
N LEU A 801 -1.40 -21.52 40.58
CA LEU A 801 -2.23 -20.48 40.01
C LEU A 801 -3.07 -21.08 38.88
N GLY A 802 -4.40 -20.95 38.95
CA GLY A 802 -5.31 -21.39 37.89
C GLY A 802 -5.50 -20.31 36.83
N LEU A 803 -5.72 -20.72 35.58
CA LEU A 803 -5.96 -19.83 34.45
C LEU A 803 -7.35 -19.18 34.55
N MET A 804 -7.48 -17.90 34.23
CA MET A 804 -8.76 -17.19 34.13
C MET A 804 -9.78 -17.94 33.26
N ASP A 805 -11.06 -17.95 33.66
CA ASP A 805 -12.15 -18.52 32.84
C ASP A 805 -12.23 -17.85 31.44
N PRO A 806 -12.17 -18.60 30.33
CA PRO A 806 -12.28 -18.06 28.98
C PRO A 806 -13.64 -17.41 28.67
N PHE A 807 -14.67 -17.61 29.52
CA PHE A 807 -15.98 -16.99 29.41
C PHE A 807 -15.89 -15.48 29.12
N TYR A 808 -15.05 -14.74 29.84
CA TYR A 808 -14.97 -13.27 29.71
C TYR A 808 -14.43 -12.85 28.34
N ALA A 809 -13.42 -13.56 27.83
CA ALA A 809 -12.88 -13.32 26.49
C ALA A 809 -13.90 -13.69 25.40
N GLN A 810 -14.55 -14.85 25.54
CA GLN A 810 -15.55 -15.33 24.60
C GLN A 810 -16.77 -14.41 24.55
N ARG A 811 -17.23 -13.92 25.71
CA ARG A 811 -18.38 -13.02 25.81
C ARG A 811 -18.13 -11.65 25.17
N ILE A 812 -16.91 -11.12 25.26
CA ILE A 812 -16.53 -9.90 24.51
C ILE A 812 -16.63 -10.13 23.00
N LYS A 813 -16.19 -11.30 22.51
CA LYS A 813 -16.26 -11.65 21.09
C LYS A 813 -17.71 -11.78 20.60
N GLU A 814 -18.56 -12.45 21.38
CA GLU A 814 -20.00 -12.58 21.10
C GLU A 814 -20.69 -11.21 21.03
N ILE A 815 -20.39 -10.31 21.98
CA ILE A 815 -20.93 -8.94 21.97
C ILE A 815 -20.37 -8.14 20.80
N GLY A 816 -19.08 -8.25 20.50
CA GLY A 816 -18.48 -7.60 19.32
C GLY A 816 -19.19 -8.01 18.04
N GLN A 817 -19.47 -9.31 17.87
CA GLN A 817 -20.25 -9.82 16.74
C GLN A 817 -21.69 -9.26 16.74
N LEU A 818 -22.37 -9.23 17.89
CA LEU A 818 -23.74 -8.69 18.02
C LEU A 818 -23.85 -7.23 17.57
N TYR A 819 -22.87 -6.38 17.94
CA TYR A 819 -22.88 -4.96 17.61
C TYR A 819 -22.09 -4.62 16.33
N SER A 820 -21.54 -5.61 15.62
CA SER A 820 -20.64 -5.40 14.47
C SER A 820 -19.42 -4.52 14.81
N ILE A 821 -18.85 -4.72 16.00
CA ILE A 821 -17.70 -3.98 16.54
C ILE A 821 -16.44 -4.85 16.45
N PRO A 822 -15.31 -4.34 15.93
CA PRO A 822 -14.05 -5.08 15.88
C PRO A 822 -13.56 -5.46 17.28
N VAL A 823 -13.04 -6.69 17.40
CA VAL A 823 -12.50 -7.24 18.66
C VAL A 823 -11.05 -7.66 18.47
N VAL A 824 -10.17 -7.22 19.36
CA VAL A 824 -8.78 -7.69 19.45
C VAL A 824 -8.70 -8.82 20.49
N ASP A 825 -8.38 -10.03 20.06
CA ASP A 825 -8.40 -11.22 20.91
C ASP A 825 -7.08 -11.47 21.63
N TRP A 826 -6.70 -10.58 22.55
CA TRP A 826 -5.48 -10.74 23.35
C TRP A 826 -5.43 -12.04 24.15
N TYR A 827 -6.56 -12.58 24.60
CA TYR A 827 -6.61 -13.86 25.32
C TYR A 827 -5.97 -15.01 24.54
N ASN A 828 -6.12 -15.02 23.20
CA ASN A 828 -5.62 -16.09 22.33
C ASN A 828 -4.41 -15.69 21.50
N GLU A 829 -4.31 -14.42 21.10
CA GLU A 829 -3.36 -13.98 20.07
C GLU A 829 -2.08 -13.35 20.64
N VAL A 830 -2.11 -12.82 21.87
CA VAL A 830 -0.91 -12.24 22.51
C VAL A 830 0.17 -13.30 22.74
N GLY A 831 -0.18 -14.58 22.70
CA GLY A 831 0.76 -15.68 22.79
C GLY A 831 1.51 -15.75 24.12
N ILE A 832 0.85 -15.33 25.21
CA ILE A 832 1.32 -15.54 26.59
C ILE A 832 0.63 -16.79 27.13
N ASN A 833 1.40 -17.76 27.63
CA ASN A 833 0.94 -19.05 28.13
C ASN A 833 1.85 -19.56 29.26
N ASP A 834 1.52 -20.72 29.84
CA ASP A 834 2.25 -21.27 31.00
C ASP A 834 3.75 -21.48 30.77
N LEU A 835 4.19 -21.68 29.52
CA LEU A 835 5.60 -21.90 29.21
C LEU A 835 6.41 -20.59 29.16
N ASN A 836 5.76 -19.45 28.93
CA ASN A 836 6.46 -18.19 28.67
C ASN A 836 5.95 -17.00 29.50
N LYS A 837 4.95 -17.18 30.38
CA LYS A 837 4.37 -16.11 31.19
C LYS A 837 5.41 -15.36 32.04
N SER A 838 6.39 -16.05 32.64
CA SER A 838 7.46 -15.41 33.41
C SER A 838 8.37 -14.48 32.59
N TYR A 839 8.33 -14.55 31.25
CA TYR A 839 9.06 -13.65 30.37
C TYR A 839 8.28 -12.37 30.04
N PHE A 840 6.95 -12.39 30.09
CA PHE A 840 6.07 -11.30 29.64
C PHE A 840 5.23 -10.67 30.76
N ILE A 841 5.02 -11.39 31.87
CA ILE A 841 4.34 -10.93 33.07
C ILE A 841 5.39 -10.55 34.10
N GLY A 842 5.17 -9.46 34.83
CA GLY A 842 6.11 -8.97 35.82
C GLY A 842 5.64 -9.09 37.26
N ASP A 843 4.44 -9.60 37.53
CA ASP A 843 4.07 -10.00 38.89
C ASP A 843 4.91 -11.21 39.30
N ASP A 844 5.55 -11.14 40.49
CA ASP A 844 6.32 -12.27 41.04
C ASP A 844 5.66 -12.77 42.34
N PRO A 845 5.01 -13.95 42.33
CA PRO A 845 4.33 -14.49 43.50
C PRO A 845 5.29 -14.81 44.67
N THR A 846 6.60 -14.82 44.45
CA THR A 846 7.62 -15.11 45.46
C THR A 846 8.12 -13.86 46.22
N THR A 847 7.81 -12.65 45.75
CA THR A 847 8.38 -11.38 46.28
C THR A 847 7.56 -10.69 47.37
N GLY A 848 6.53 -11.36 47.92
CA GLY A 848 5.85 -10.90 49.14
C GLY A 848 4.42 -10.43 48.94
N PHE A 849 3.55 -11.36 48.52
CA PHE A 849 2.10 -11.24 48.28
C PHE A 849 1.67 -10.65 46.92
N THR A 850 1.74 -11.49 45.87
CA THR A 850 0.70 -11.48 44.83
C THR A 850 0.19 -12.90 44.61
N ALA A 851 -1.11 -13.09 44.87
CA ALA A 851 -1.84 -14.33 44.61
C ALA A 851 -2.14 -14.51 43.11
N TYR A 852 -1.37 -13.87 42.21
CA TYR A 852 -1.67 -13.81 40.79
C TYR A 852 -0.45 -13.46 39.93
N GLU A 853 -0.50 -13.89 38.67
CA GLU A 853 0.36 -13.47 37.56
C GLU A 853 -0.56 -12.87 36.48
N LEU A 854 -0.59 -11.53 36.37
CA LEU A 854 -1.51 -10.82 35.48
C LEU A 854 -0.87 -9.63 34.76
N HIS A 855 -0.11 -8.80 35.46
CA HIS A 855 0.35 -7.51 34.92
C HIS A 855 1.54 -7.70 33.98
N PRO A 856 1.44 -7.21 32.72
CA PRO A 856 2.54 -7.27 31.77
C PRO A 856 3.75 -6.46 32.23
N ASN A 857 4.94 -6.99 31.95
CA ASN A 857 6.18 -6.21 31.95
C ASN A 857 6.29 -5.39 30.65
N GLN A 858 7.36 -4.62 30.47
CA GLN A 858 7.57 -3.80 29.25
C GLN A 858 7.48 -4.64 27.96
N LYS A 859 7.96 -5.88 27.97
CA LYS A 859 7.92 -6.79 26.80
C LYS A 859 6.49 -7.27 26.54
N GLY A 860 5.74 -7.56 27.58
CA GLY A 860 4.32 -7.92 27.48
C GLY A 860 3.49 -6.79 26.88
N PHE A 861 3.65 -5.55 27.39
CA PHE A 861 2.98 -4.38 26.83
C PHE A 861 3.34 -4.10 25.37
N LYS A 862 4.61 -4.29 24.98
CA LYS A 862 5.04 -4.20 23.58
C LYS A 862 4.25 -5.17 22.70
N LYS A 863 4.14 -6.43 23.11
CA LYS A 863 3.47 -7.49 22.35
C LYS A 863 1.96 -7.22 22.20
N MET A 864 1.34 -6.67 23.23
CA MET A 864 -0.05 -6.21 23.18
C MET A 864 -0.23 -5.05 22.18
N GLY A 865 0.70 -4.10 22.17
CA GLY A 865 0.72 -3.00 21.21
C GLY A 865 0.91 -3.47 19.77
N GLU A 866 1.79 -4.44 19.54
CA GLU A 866 2.05 -5.06 18.22
C GLU A 866 0.79 -5.71 17.61
N LEU A 867 -0.15 -6.19 18.43
CA LEU A 867 -1.44 -6.72 17.98
C LEU A 867 -2.52 -5.64 17.82
N LEU A 868 -2.57 -4.67 18.72
CA LEU A 868 -3.61 -3.64 18.69
C LEU A 868 -3.40 -2.66 17.52
N VAL A 869 -2.17 -2.19 17.30
CA VAL A 869 -1.86 -1.15 16.33
C VAL A 869 -2.31 -1.51 14.89
N PRO A 870 -2.05 -2.71 14.36
CA PRO A 870 -2.51 -3.08 13.01
C PRO A 870 -4.03 -3.01 12.83
N VAL A 871 -4.80 -3.47 13.82
CA VAL A 871 -6.27 -3.40 13.78
C VAL A 871 -6.73 -1.94 13.76
N LEU A 872 -6.15 -1.11 14.63
CA LEU A 872 -6.42 0.33 14.65
C LEU A 872 -6.01 1.02 13.34
N LYS A 873 -4.90 0.61 12.71
CA LYS A 873 -4.45 1.13 11.40
C LYS A 873 -5.43 0.84 10.27
N GLN A 874 -6.27 -0.18 10.37
CA GLN A 874 -7.27 -0.50 9.34
C GLN A 874 -8.54 0.36 9.45
N LEU A 875 -8.83 0.90 10.64
CA LEU A 875 -9.94 1.82 10.88
C LEU A 875 -9.63 3.23 10.39
#